data_AF-A0AAV8TUU3-F1
#
_entry.id   AF-A0AAV8TUU3-F1
#
_cell.length_a   1.000
_cell.length_b   1.000
_cell.length_c   1.000
_cell.angle_alpha   90.00
_cell.angle_beta   90.00
_cell.angle_gamma   90.00
#
_symmetry.space_group_name_H-M   'P 1'
#
loop_
_entity.id
_entity.type
_entity.pdbx_description
1 polymer ?
#
loop_
_entity_poly.entity_id
_entity_poly.type
_entity_poly.pdbx_seq_one_letter_code
_entity_poly.pdbx_strand_id
1 'polypeptide(L)'
;MPQKGLVLSIFLLLLLHVSVRIEALRNDVTPSSMVKREDRKSLVVTEYGKISAVDISTGTRGPFHLRFITLNPNSLFLPVLLHADMVFYVHTGTGKLNWADAGKEIKRMNLRTGDVYRLQPGSVFFLQSSLTPEREKLRIYAIFSNTDEDVYEPSIGAYSSISDLVLGFDRKLLQSAFNVSQKIIEELASAAKPEGIVHAEPHKKSIFWELESRLLKALTFGGKSYNGKSKTAKAFNMEDADPDFENCNGRSLIVDRGNFKLLKGSNLGVFMVNLTKGSMMGPHWNPTAVEISIVLHGQGMVRIVCASNEKESECKSTRFKVKEGDIFLVPRFHPMAQMSFNNDSFIFMGFTATTRRNHPQFVIGKRSVLQTLDKKILAVSFNVSNTTIDKIVSPQTESIILDCTSCAEEEEIIMQKEVERKKEEEEKRRREEEERKREEEEARKREEEEKEREEEKARKIGEEKKKREEEEKRKGEEEERKREEEEARKREDEEKEREEERVRKIGEEKKGREEEKVRRQGDMEKKREAEETTRREEEEVRRQEDAEKKRREAEERTRRQEEKVRMRERDAKKKQQRGRRRREEAAKREEEEIRRQEEEEASKEKAKSQGEGQHPAEQANREEPEDGQEEETKKTRSEHGGSDDEGRRSMRRNWKF
;
A
#
# COMPACT_ATOMS: atom_id res chain seq x y z
N MET A 1 29.01 -10.51 -40.81
CA MET A 1 28.87 -9.60 -39.64
C MET A 1 27.53 -8.86 -39.62
N PRO A 2 26.39 -9.50 -39.28
CA PRO A 2 25.24 -8.73 -38.78
C PRO A 2 24.60 -9.26 -37.48
N GLN A 3 24.99 -10.43 -36.98
CA GLN A 3 24.35 -11.05 -35.80
C GLN A 3 24.78 -10.44 -34.45
N LYS A 4 25.97 -9.83 -34.36
CA LYS A 4 26.46 -9.25 -33.10
C LYS A 4 25.76 -7.94 -32.70
N GLY A 5 25.21 -7.19 -33.67
CA GLY A 5 24.49 -5.93 -33.41
C GLY A 5 23.06 -6.13 -32.89
N LEU A 6 22.39 -7.21 -33.31
CA LEU A 6 21.01 -7.50 -32.91
C LEU A 6 20.93 -7.94 -31.43
N VAL A 7 21.91 -8.73 -30.97
CA VAL A 7 21.96 -9.21 -29.57
C VAL A 7 22.24 -8.05 -28.61
N LEU A 8 23.11 -7.11 -29.00
CA LEU A 8 23.42 -5.92 -28.19
C LEU A 8 22.22 -4.97 -28.08
N SER A 9 21.44 -4.82 -29.16
CA SER A 9 20.23 -3.99 -29.18
C SER A 9 19.10 -4.57 -28.33
N ILE A 10 18.93 -5.90 -28.35
CA ILE A 10 17.95 -6.60 -27.50
C ILE A 10 18.36 -6.51 -26.02
N PHE A 11 19.66 -6.60 -25.71
CA PHE A 11 20.16 -6.44 -24.33
C PHE A 11 19.97 -5.01 -23.80
N LEU A 12 20.19 -3.98 -24.63
CA LEU A 12 19.91 -2.59 -24.27
C LEU A 12 18.41 -2.31 -24.07
N LEU A 13 17.55 -2.90 -24.90
CA LEU A 13 16.10 -2.79 -24.76
C LEU A 13 15.60 -3.51 -23.51
N LEU A 14 16.18 -4.67 -23.16
CA LEU A 14 15.90 -5.38 -21.91
C LEU A 14 16.40 -4.61 -20.69
N LEU A 15 17.59 -4.00 -20.74
CA LEU A 15 18.08 -3.12 -19.67
C LEU A 15 17.21 -1.88 -19.50
N LEU A 16 16.75 -1.25 -20.59
CA LEU A 16 15.79 -0.15 -20.53
C LEU A 16 14.43 -0.59 -19.99
N HIS A 17 13.93 -1.79 -20.35
CA HIS A 17 12.69 -2.33 -19.79
C HIS A 17 12.83 -2.75 -18.32
N VAL A 18 14.02 -3.19 -17.90
CA VAL A 18 14.34 -3.50 -16.50
C VAL A 18 14.50 -2.21 -15.71
N SER A 19 15.15 -1.16 -16.23
CA SER A 19 15.23 0.16 -15.60
C SER A 19 13.85 0.83 -15.48
N VAL A 20 13.01 0.76 -16.53
CA VAL A 20 11.64 1.29 -16.51
C VAL A 20 10.71 0.46 -15.60
N ARG A 21 10.97 -0.84 -15.42
CA ARG A 21 10.25 -1.66 -14.42
C ARG A 21 10.79 -1.50 -12.99
N ILE A 22 12.05 -1.16 -12.80
CA ILE A 22 12.62 -0.87 -11.48
C ILE A 22 12.06 0.46 -10.95
N GLU A 23 11.78 1.42 -11.83
CA GLU A 23 11.03 2.64 -11.45
C GLU A 23 9.56 2.35 -11.07
N ALA A 24 8.95 1.31 -11.66
CA ALA A 24 7.56 0.91 -11.39
C ALA A 24 7.40 -0.08 -10.21
N LEU A 25 8.49 -0.67 -9.70
CA LEU A 25 8.50 -1.58 -8.54
C LEU A 25 9.07 -0.95 -7.26
N ARG A 26 9.37 0.35 -7.25
CA ARG A 26 9.64 1.11 -6.03
C ARG A 26 8.35 1.53 -5.32
N ASN A 27 7.41 0.60 -5.18
CA ASN A 27 6.28 0.69 -4.25
C ASN A 27 6.50 -0.23 -3.05
N ASP A 28 7.73 -0.24 -2.53
CA ASP A 28 7.93 -0.58 -1.13
C ASP A 28 7.51 0.68 -0.35
N VAL A 29 6.20 0.80 -0.11
CA VAL A 29 5.57 1.97 0.52
C VAL A 29 5.95 1.96 2.01
N THR A 30 7.19 2.34 2.32
CA THR A 30 7.38 3.18 3.50
C THR A 30 6.60 4.46 3.21
N PRO A 31 5.57 4.79 3.99
CA PRO A 31 4.87 6.05 3.77
C PRO A 31 5.89 7.17 3.89
N SER A 32 6.11 7.90 2.79
CA SER A 32 6.88 9.12 2.89
C SER A 32 6.13 10.03 3.86
N SER A 33 6.78 10.42 4.96
CA SER A 33 6.20 11.34 5.95
C SER A 33 5.88 12.72 5.37
N MET A 34 6.18 12.93 4.09
CA MET A 34 5.96 14.15 3.34
C MET A 34 5.62 13.87 1.87
N VAL A 35 4.75 14.68 1.28
CA VAL A 35 4.42 14.70 -0.15
C VAL A 35 4.54 16.13 -0.66
N LYS A 36 5.33 16.35 -1.71
CA LYS A 36 5.49 17.69 -2.28
C LYS A 36 4.26 18.10 -3.09
N ARG A 37 4.04 19.41 -3.21
CA ARG A 37 2.94 19.97 -4.01
C ARG A 37 2.94 19.49 -5.47
N GLU A 38 4.13 19.39 -6.05
CA GLU A 38 4.36 18.96 -7.43
C GLU A 38 4.04 17.48 -7.67
N ASP A 39 4.15 16.64 -6.63
CA ASP A 39 3.96 15.19 -6.73
C ASP A 39 2.48 14.77 -6.63
N ARG A 40 1.56 15.73 -6.46
CA ARG A 40 0.12 15.47 -6.35
C ARG A 40 -0.46 15.01 -7.69
N LYS A 41 -1.24 13.93 -7.66
CA LYS A 41 -1.92 13.41 -8.86
C LYS A 41 -2.96 14.42 -9.35
N SER A 42 -2.88 14.82 -10.61
CA SER A 42 -3.91 15.67 -11.23
C SER A 42 -5.14 14.84 -11.60
N LEU A 43 -6.32 15.26 -11.17
CA LEU A 43 -7.60 14.60 -11.49
C LEU A 43 -8.41 15.36 -12.53
N VAL A 44 -8.45 16.69 -12.43
CA VAL A 44 -9.16 17.58 -13.36
C VAL A 44 -8.24 18.75 -13.67
N VAL A 45 -8.07 19.08 -14.94
CA VAL A 45 -7.35 20.27 -15.40
C VAL A 45 -8.17 20.90 -16.52
N THR A 46 -8.57 22.14 -16.32
CA THR A 46 -9.39 22.93 -17.25
C THR A 46 -8.81 24.34 -17.28
N GLU A 47 -9.23 25.15 -18.25
CA GLU A 47 -8.89 26.58 -18.25
C GLU A 47 -9.48 27.34 -17.04
N TYR A 48 -10.52 26.79 -16.42
CA TYR A 48 -11.27 27.39 -15.30
C TYR A 48 -10.82 26.92 -13.92
N GLY A 49 -9.95 25.91 -13.84
CA GLY A 49 -9.51 25.38 -12.55
C GLY A 49 -8.83 24.03 -12.62
N LYS A 50 -8.40 23.56 -11.45
CA LYS A 50 -7.68 22.30 -11.27
C LYS A 50 -8.15 21.57 -10.01
N ILE A 51 -8.23 20.25 -10.08
CA ILE A 51 -8.37 19.37 -8.93
C ILE A 51 -7.18 18.42 -8.92
N SER A 52 -6.44 18.38 -7.81
CA SER A 52 -5.39 17.39 -7.56
C SER A 52 -5.66 16.59 -6.30
N ALA A 53 -5.09 15.40 -6.18
CA ALA A 53 -5.30 14.49 -5.07
C ALA A 53 -4.00 13.84 -4.58
N VAL A 54 -4.03 13.41 -3.31
CA VAL A 54 -2.97 12.63 -2.66
C VAL A 54 -3.61 11.59 -1.76
N ASP A 55 -3.08 10.37 -1.81
CA ASP A 55 -3.40 9.31 -0.87
C ASP A 55 -2.22 9.12 0.08
N ILE A 56 -2.44 9.27 1.39
CA ILE A 56 -1.39 9.14 2.41
C ILE A 56 -1.82 8.09 3.44
N SER A 57 -0.99 7.08 3.70
CA SER A 57 -1.28 6.04 4.69
C SER A 57 -0.29 6.06 5.84
N THR A 58 -0.72 5.65 7.03
CA THR A 58 0.16 5.38 8.17
C THR A 58 0.55 3.90 8.27
N GLY A 59 0.13 3.06 7.31
CA GLY A 59 0.29 1.60 7.33
C GLY A 59 -0.63 0.85 8.31
N THR A 60 -1.23 1.54 9.29
CA THR A 60 -2.11 0.95 10.33
C THR A 60 -3.59 1.23 10.12
N ARG A 61 -3.92 2.35 9.45
CA ARG A 61 -5.25 2.67 8.93
C ARG A 61 -5.21 2.67 7.41
N GLY A 62 -6.37 2.50 6.79
CA GLY A 62 -6.54 2.74 5.36
C GLY A 62 -6.01 4.12 4.96
N PRO A 63 -5.68 4.34 3.68
CA PRO A 63 -5.18 5.63 3.21
C PRO A 63 -6.17 6.75 3.53
N PHE A 64 -5.63 7.92 3.89
CA PHE A 64 -6.33 9.18 3.94
C PHE A 64 -6.31 9.79 2.55
N HIS A 65 -7.48 10.21 2.06
CA HIS A 65 -7.66 10.72 0.71
C HIS A 65 -7.82 12.23 0.77
N LEU A 66 -6.86 12.97 0.22
CA LEU A 66 -6.92 14.43 0.17
C LEU A 66 -7.23 14.91 -1.25
N ARG A 67 -8.06 15.94 -1.38
CA ARG A 67 -8.28 16.68 -2.63
C ARG A 67 -8.05 18.17 -2.44
N PHE A 68 -7.48 18.78 -3.48
CA PHE A 68 -7.16 20.19 -3.55
C PHE A 68 -7.93 20.76 -4.74
N ILE A 69 -9.00 21.49 -4.48
CA ILE A 69 -9.87 22.07 -5.48
C ILE A 69 -9.48 23.54 -5.65
N THR A 70 -9.12 23.94 -6.87
CA THR A 70 -8.80 25.34 -7.21
C THR A 70 -9.71 25.79 -8.34
N LEU A 71 -10.54 26.79 -8.08
CA LEU A 71 -11.39 27.44 -9.08
C LEU A 71 -10.85 28.84 -9.39
N ASN A 72 -10.66 29.15 -10.66
CA ASN A 72 -10.40 30.52 -11.09
C ASN A 72 -11.65 31.38 -10.86
N PRO A 73 -11.55 32.71 -10.81
CA PRO A 73 -12.73 33.59 -10.78
C PRO A 73 -13.69 33.27 -11.93
N ASN A 74 -15.00 33.48 -11.73
CA ASN A 74 -16.05 33.15 -12.70
C ASN A 74 -16.02 31.67 -13.17
N SER A 75 -15.88 30.73 -12.25
CA SER A 75 -15.87 29.29 -12.55
C SER A 75 -16.91 28.52 -11.73
N LEU A 76 -17.40 27.43 -12.30
CA LEU A 76 -18.38 26.52 -11.73
C LEU A 76 -17.80 25.11 -11.72
N PHE A 77 -17.64 24.52 -10.53
CA PHE A 77 -17.44 23.08 -10.40
C PHE A 77 -18.81 22.40 -10.51
N LEU A 78 -18.99 21.57 -11.55
CA LEU A 78 -20.27 20.96 -11.85
C LEU A 78 -20.74 20.02 -10.73
N PRO A 79 -22.07 19.75 -10.65
CA PRO A 79 -22.63 18.91 -9.62
C PRO A 79 -22.08 17.49 -9.60
N VAL A 80 -21.74 17.04 -8.40
CA VAL A 80 -21.24 15.69 -8.13
C VAL A 80 -21.96 15.08 -6.94
N LEU A 81 -22.22 13.77 -7.01
CA LEU A 81 -22.69 12.96 -5.88
C LEU A 81 -21.50 12.57 -5.03
N LEU A 82 -21.54 12.92 -3.75
CA LEU A 82 -20.52 12.61 -2.77
C LEU A 82 -20.66 11.15 -2.28
N HIS A 83 -19.57 10.37 -2.34
CA HIS A 83 -19.56 8.96 -1.95
C HIS A 83 -18.93 8.70 -0.58
N ALA A 84 -18.24 9.70 -0.02
CA ALA A 84 -17.53 9.59 1.25
C ALA A 84 -17.61 10.89 2.06
N ASP A 85 -17.45 10.80 3.38
CA ASP A 85 -17.54 11.95 4.26
C ASP A 85 -16.44 12.94 3.93
N MET A 86 -16.81 14.20 3.69
CA MET A 86 -15.90 15.24 3.24
C MET A 86 -15.82 16.33 4.31
N VAL A 87 -14.65 16.50 4.91
CA VAL A 87 -14.33 17.69 5.71
C VAL A 87 -13.41 18.57 4.88
N PHE A 88 -13.73 19.86 4.76
CA PHE A 88 -12.93 20.78 3.99
C PHE A 88 -12.63 22.08 4.73
N TYR A 89 -11.52 22.71 4.33
CA TYR A 89 -11.05 24.03 4.74
C TYR A 89 -10.88 24.92 3.50
N VAL A 90 -11.37 26.16 3.58
CA VAL A 90 -11.21 27.18 2.53
C VAL A 90 -9.92 27.96 2.78
N HIS A 91 -8.91 27.75 1.93
CA HIS A 91 -7.59 28.34 2.08
C HIS A 91 -7.49 29.78 1.57
N THR A 92 -8.09 30.07 0.42
CA THR A 92 -8.07 31.41 -0.20
C THR A 92 -9.34 31.64 -1.02
N GLY A 93 -9.66 32.91 -1.26
CA GLY A 93 -10.77 33.34 -2.11
C GLY A 93 -12.14 33.19 -1.45
N THR A 94 -13.16 33.56 -2.23
CA THR A 94 -14.56 33.51 -1.83
C THR A 94 -15.39 32.75 -2.86
N GLY A 95 -16.55 32.24 -2.46
CA GLY A 95 -17.42 31.48 -3.34
C GLY A 95 -18.75 31.09 -2.71
N LYS A 96 -19.44 30.16 -3.36
CA LYS A 96 -20.71 29.59 -2.88
C LYS A 96 -20.68 28.07 -2.99
N LEU A 97 -21.10 27.42 -1.91
CA LEU A 97 -21.40 26.00 -1.86
C LEU A 97 -22.91 25.82 -1.86
N ASN A 98 -23.40 24.96 -2.76
CA ASN A 98 -24.78 24.55 -2.82
C ASN A 98 -24.84 23.02 -2.76
N TRP A 99 -25.74 22.48 -1.95
CA TRP A 99 -25.89 21.02 -1.86
C TRP A 99 -27.28 20.59 -1.43
N ALA A 100 -27.67 19.38 -1.85
CA ALA A 100 -28.84 18.67 -1.39
C ALA A 100 -28.41 17.40 -0.67
N ASP A 101 -29.00 17.11 0.48
CA ASP A 101 -28.92 15.79 1.09
C ASP A 101 -30.08 14.94 0.53
N ALA A 102 -29.91 13.62 0.43
CA ALA A 102 -30.90 12.72 -0.16
C ALA A 102 -32.34 13.00 0.36
N GLY A 103 -33.22 13.47 -0.55
CA GLY A 103 -34.63 13.76 -0.27
C GLY A 103 -34.91 15.03 0.55
N LYS A 104 -33.93 15.92 0.75
CA LYS A 104 -34.07 17.15 1.56
C LYS A 104 -33.99 18.42 0.71
N GLU A 105 -34.45 19.51 1.33
CA GLU A 105 -34.29 20.88 0.79
C GLU A 105 -32.82 21.21 0.56
N ILE A 106 -32.57 22.03 -0.46
CA ILE A 106 -31.22 22.48 -0.79
C ILE A 106 -30.74 23.53 0.21
N LYS A 107 -29.50 23.34 0.63
CA LYS A 107 -28.75 24.22 1.51
C LYS A 107 -27.74 25.01 0.70
N ARG A 108 -27.50 26.23 1.16
CA ARG A 108 -26.56 27.16 0.52
C ARG A 108 -25.65 27.78 1.58
N MET A 109 -24.40 28.02 1.22
CA MET A 109 -23.41 28.64 2.09
C MET A 109 -22.47 29.51 1.26
N ASN A 110 -22.29 30.76 1.68
CA ASN A 110 -21.21 31.60 1.15
C ASN A 110 -19.90 31.16 1.82
N LEU A 111 -18.88 30.93 1.00
CA LEU A 111 -17.55 30.51 1.43
C LEU A 111 -16.62 31.73 1.46
N ARG A 112 -15.77 31.77 2.48
CA ARG A 112 -14.60 32.65 2.55
C ARG A 112 -13.41 31.92 3.17
N THR A 113 -12.22 32.50 3.02
CA THR A 113 -11.01 32.05 3.71
C THR A 113 -11.25 31.77 5.19
N GLY A 114 -10.73 30.65 5.67
CA GLY A 114 -10.88 30.20 7.06
C GLY A 114 -12.07 29.28 7.31
N ASP A 115 -13.03 29.18 6.39
CA ASP A 115 -14.23 28.37 6.59
C ASP A 115 -13.90 26.87 6.60
N VAL A 116 -14.42 26.18 7.61
CA VAL A 116 -14.41 24.73 7.78
C VAL A 116 -15.84 24.21 7.76
N TYR A 117 -16.08 23.16 6.97
CA TYR A 117 -17.38 22.52 6.90
C TYR A 117 -17.28 21.03 6.58
N ARG A 118 -18.37 20.31 6.85
CA ARG A 118 -18.50 18.88 6.57
C ARG A 118 -19.72 18.61 5.69
N LEU A 119 -19.52 17.82 4.63
CA LEU A 119 -20.57 17.24 3.81
C LEU A 119 -20.62 15.72 4.05
N GLN A 120 -21.84 15.17 4.14
CA GLN A 120 -22.06 13.75 4.40
C GLN A 120 -22.15 12.96 3.08
N PRO A 121 -21.79 11.67 3.07
CA PRO A 121 -22.04 10.81 1.91
C PRO A 121 -23.50 10.87 1.44
N GLY A 122 -23.71 10.76 0.13
CA GLY A 122 -25.02 10.88 -0.50
C GLY A 122 -25.47 12.30 -0.80
N SER A 123 -24.77 13.34 -0.32
CA SER A 123 -25.05 14.72 -0.71
C SER A 123 -24.64 14.97 -2.17
N VAL A 124 -25.48 15.68 -2.93
CA VAL A 124 -25.09 16.22 -4.24
C VAL A 124 -24.72 17.67 -4.06
N PHE A 125 -23.50 18.06 -4.45
CA PHE A 125 -23.02 19.43 -4.27
C PHE A 125 -22.34 19.98 -5.53
N PHE A 126 -22.29 21.31 -5.61
CA PHE A 126 -21.52 22.06 -6.61
C PHE A 126 -20.92 23.32 -5.98
N LEU A 127 -19.85 23.83 -6.57
CA LEU A 127 -19.12 25.00 -6.08
C LEU A 127 -19.06 26.08 -7.15
N GLN A 128 -19.24 27.32 -6.72
CA GLN A 128 -19.08 28.49 -7.57
C GLN A 128 -18.03 29.40 -6.96
N SER A 129 -17.01 29.79 -7.73
CA SER A 129 -16.07 30.82 -7.31
C SER A 129 -16.77 32.18 -7.26
N SER A 130 -16.16 33.18 -6.62
CA SER A 130 -16.65 34.55 -6.74
C SER A 130 -16.84 34.97 -8.19
N LEU A 131 -17.92 35.71 -8.43
CA LEU A 131 -18.20 36.41 -9.68
C LEU A 131 -17.71 37.86 -9.64
N THR A 132 -17.16 38.30 -8.50
CA THR A 132 -16.53 39.61 -8.39
C THR A 132 -15.16 39.57 -9.08
N PRO A 133 -14.65 40.70 -9.61
CA PRO A 133 -13.36 40.76 -10.30
C PRO A 133 -12.13 40.53 -9.40
N GLU A 134 -12.34 40.15 -8.13
CA GLU A 134 -11.25 39.78 -7.24
C GLU A 134 -10.40 38.69 -7.91
N ARG A 135 -9.09 38.96 -8.05
CA ARG A 135 -8.16 38.07 -8.75
C ARG A 135 -7.86 36.78 -7.97
N GLU A 136 -8.36 36.66 -6.75
CA GLU A 136 -8.04 35.53 -5.88
C GLU A 136 -8.83 34.28 -6.28
N LYS A 137 -8.11 33.17 -6.47
CA LYS A 137 -8.70 31.87 -6.79
C LYS A 137 -9.32 31.27 -5.53
N LEU A 138 -10.51 30.68 -5.66
CA LEU A 138 -11.08 29.88 -4.58
C LEU A 138 -10.29 28.57 -4.45
N ARG A 139 -9.61 28.37 -3.32
CA ARG A 139 -8.87 27.13 -3.01
C ARG A 139 -9.47 26.44 -1.81
N ILE A 140 -9.83 25.17 -1.98
CA ILE A 140 -10.42 24.32 -0.95
C ILE A 140 -9.56 23.08 -0.77
N TYR A 141 -9.19 22.80 0.48
CA TYR A 141 -8.46 21.60 0.89
C TYR A 141 -9.43 20.67 1.59
N ALA A 142 -9.60 19.47 1.05
CA ALA A 142 -10.58 18.51 1.52
C ALA A 142 -9.92 17.19 1.88
N ILE A 143 -10.36 16.58 2.97
CA ILE A 143 -10.04 15.21 3.33
C ILE A 143 -11.32 14.37 3.24
N PHE A 144 -11.18 13.16 2.72
CA PHE A 144 -12.23 12.16 2.65
C PHE A 144 -11.81 11.00 3.55
N SER A 145 -12.69 10.64 4.47
CA SER A 145 -12.42 9.61 5.48
C SER A 145 -13.50 8.55 5.51
N ASN A 146 -13.09 7.36 5.94
CA ASN A 146 -14.03 6.33 6.37
C ASN A 146 -14.64 6.78 7.70
N THR A 147 -15.96 6.67 7.82
CA THR A 147 -16.66 6.79 9.10
C THR A 147 -16.79 5.41 9.73
N ASP A 148 -17.43 5.31 10.89
CA ASP A 148 -17.73 3.99 11.49
C ASP A 148 -18.78 3.20 10.67
N GLU A 149 -19.51 3.89 9.78
CA GLU A 149 -20.61 3.33 8.96
C GLU A 149 -20.28 3.28 7.46
N ASP A 150 -19.40 4.16 6.97
CA ASP A 150 -19.07 4.32 5.55
C ASP A 150 -17.60 4.06 5.28
N VAL A 151 -17.32 3.24 4.26
CA VAL A 151 -15.96 2.96 3.79
C VAL A 151 -15.77 3.63 2.43
N TYR A 152 -14.78 4.51 2.33
CA TYR A 152 -14.29 5.04 1.06
C TYR A 152 -13.89 3.87 0.16
N GLU A 153 -14.61 3.70 -0.95
CA GLU A 153 -14.32 2.68 -1.95
C GLU A 153 -13.42 3.30 -3.04
N PRO A 154 -12.11 2.95 -3.08
CA PRO A 154 -11.19 3.60 -4.00
C PRO A 154 -11.51 3.37 -5.48
N SER A 155 -12.18 2.26 -5.81
CA SER A 155 -12.58 1.96 -7.20
C SER A 155 -13.64 2.91 -7.75
N ILE A 156 -14.48 3.49 -6.87
CA ILE A 156 -15.50 4.49 -7.22
C ILE A 156 -14.95 5.91 -7.06
N GLY A 157 -14.11 6.12 -6.04
CA GLY A 157 -13.55 7.43 -5.67
C GLY A 157 -14.49 8.27 -4.82
N ALA A 158 -14.05 9.46 -4.38
CA ALA A 158 -14.82 10.25 -3.41
C ALA A 158 -16.12 10.88 -3.94
N TYR A 159 -16.28 11.06 -5.26
CA TYR A 159 -17.52 11.56 -5.86
C TYR A 159 -17.62 11.19 -7.33
N SER A 160 -18.84 11.18 -7.88
CA SER A 160 -19.12 10.98 -9.31
C SER A 160 -19.91 12.14 -9.90
N SER A 161 -19.64 12.47 -11.16
CA SER A 161 -20.44 13.47 -11.88
C SER A 161 -21.86 12.94 -12.12
N ILE A 162 -22.85 13.84 -12.13
CA ILE A 162 -24.23 13.46 -12.50
C ILE A 162 -24.28 12.85 -13.92
N SER A 163 -23.43 13.31 -14.85
CA SER A 163 -23.36 12.74 -16.19
C SER A 163 -22.95 11.27 -16.16
N ASP A 164 -21.96 10.89 -15.34
CA ASP A 164 -21.48 9.51 -15.25
C ASP A 164 -22.52 8.60 -14.60
N LEU A 165 -23.26 9.11 -13.61
CA LEU A 165 -24.34 8.37 -12.94
C LEU A 165 -25.52 8.09 -13.87
N VAL A 166 -25.88 9.04 -14.73
CA VAL A 166 -27.02 8.90 -15.65
C VAL A 166 -26.63 8.16 -16.92
N LEU A 167 -25.51 8.50 -17.54
CA LEU A 167 -25.07 7.91 -18.80
C LEU A 167 -24.47 6.50 -18.64
N GLY A 168 -24.30 6.02 -17.41
CA GLY A 168 -23.93 4.63 -17.14
C GLY A 168 -25.03 3.60 -17.43
N PHE A 169 -26.29 4.03 -17.60
CA PHE A 169 -27.41 3.14 -17.91
C PHE A 169 -27.63 2.96 -19.42
N ASP A 170 -28.19 1.82 -19.80
CA ASP A 170 -28.54 1.53 -21.18
C ASP A 170 -29.57 2.51 -21.75
N ARG A 171 -29.42 2.88 -23.03
CA ARG A 171 -30.28 3.87 -23.70
C ARG A 171 -31.77 3.53 -23.62
N LYS A 172 -32.14 2.26 -23.79
CA LYS A 172 -33.54 1.82 -23.71
C LYS A 172 -34.10 1.99 -22.30
N LEU A 173 -33.28 1.69 -21.28
CA LEU A 173 -33.66 1.89 -19.88
C LEU A 173 -33.83 3.39 -19.59
N LEU A 174 -32.91 4.24 -20.05
CA LEU A 174 -33.03 5.70 -19.91
C LEU A 174 -34.27 6.24 -20.61
N GLN A 175 -34.56 5.77 -21.82
CA GLN A 175 -35.76 6.15 -22.57
C GLN A 175 -37.02 5.84 -21.79
N SER A 176 -37.13 4.62 -21.25
CA SER A 176 -38.26 4.18 -20.45
C SER A 176 -38.34 4.90 -19.10
N ALA A 177 -37.22 5.09 -18.40
CA ALA A 177 -37.16 5.69 -17.07
C ALA A 177 -37.49 7.18 -17.09
N PHE A 178 -36.94 7.93 -18.07
CA PHE A 178 -37.25 9.35 -18.25
C PHE A 178 -38.56 9.59 -19.00
N ASN A 179 -39.16 8.54 -19.60
CA ASN A 179 -40.34 8.63 -20.45
C ASN A 179 -40.18 9.66 -21.59
N VAL A 180 -39.04 9.60 -22.29
CA VAL A 180 -38.69 10.51 -23.39
C VAL A 180 -38.51 9.73 -24.71
N SER A 181 -38.46 10.45 -25.83
CA SER A 181 -38.21 9.82 -27.13
C SER A 181 -36.77 9.31 -27.26
N GLN A 182 -36.57 8.29 -28.11
CA GLN A 182 -35.24 7.78 -28.43
C GLN A 182 -34.30 8.88 -28.93
N LYS A 183 -34.80 9.81 -29.74
CA LYS A 183 -34.03 10.96 -30.26
C LYS A 183 -33.42 11.81 -29.13
N ILE A 184 -34.15 12.04 -28.04
CA ILE A 184 -33.66 12.82 -26.89
C ILE A 184 -32.54 12.05 -26.17
N ILE A 185 -32.68 10.73 -26.00
CA ILE A 185 -31.63 9.91 -25.39
C ILE A 185 -30.39 9.83 -26.29
N GLU A 186 -30.57 9.77 -27.60
CA GLU A 186 -29.46 9.82 -28.55
C GLU A 186 -28.73 11.15 -28.52
N GLU A 187 -29.44 12.27 -28.45
CA GLU A 187 -28.86 13.60 -28.25
C GLU A 187 -28.07 13.68 -26.93
N LEU A 188 -28.67 13.20 -25.83
CA LEU A 188 -28.02 13.18 -24.51
C LEU A 188 -26.76 12.29 -24.50
N ALA A 189 -26.81 11.12 -25.13
CA ALA A 189 -25.70 10.17 -25.17
C ALA A 189 -24.61 10.53 -26.19
N SER A 190 -24.92 11.36 -27.19
CA SER A 190 -23.96 11.86 -28.19
C SER A 190 -23.35 13.21 -27.80
N ALA A 191 -23.95 13.91 -26.83
CA ALA A 191 -23.39 15.15 -26.28
C ALA A 191 -21.99 14.91 -25.70
N ALA A 192 -21.08 15.84 -26.00
CA ALA A 192 -19.74 15.82 -25.42
C ALA A 192 -19.83 15.91 -23.89
N LYS A 193 -19.10 15.03 -23.19
CA LYS A 193 -19.04 15.07 -21.73
C LYS A 193 -18.49 16.42 -21.29
N PRO A 194 -19.21 17.19 -20.46
CA PRO A 194 -18.73 18.48 -20.01
C PRO A 194 -17.50 18.31 -19.13
N GLU A 195 -16.59 19.29 -19.17
CA GLU A 195 -15.49 19.37 -18.22
C GLU A 195 -16.02 19.50 -16.80
N GLY A 196 -15.33 18.92 -15.82
CA GLY A 196 -15.78 18.97 -14.43
C GLY A 196 -15.84 20.40 -13.86
N ILE A 197 -15.03 21.32 -14.40
CA ILE A 197 -15.03 22.74 -14.05
C ILE A 197 -15.23 23.54 -15.35
N VAL A 198 -16.22 24.44 -15.35
CA VAL A 198 -16.59 25.23 -16.52
C VAL A 198 -16.66 26.72 -16.19
N HIS A 199 -16.76 27.57 -17.21
CA HIS A 199 -17.02 28.99 -17.02
C HIS A 199 -18.38 29.21 -16.34
N ALA A 200 -18.43 30.11 -15.36
CA ALA A 200 -19.67 30.64 -14.83
C ALA A 200 -19.98 31.99 -15.51
N GLU A 201 -20.94 32.01 -16.44
CA GLU A 201 -21.33 33.22 -17.17
C GLU A 201 -21.83 34.34 -16.21
N PRO A 202 -21.14 35.50 -16.11
CA PRO A 202 -21.52 36.56 -15.17
C PRO A 202 -22.76 37.37 -15.61
N HIS A 203 -22.98 37.49 -16.93
CA HIS A 203 -23.94 38.41 -17.54
C HIS A 203 -25.35 37.84 -17.75
N LYS A 204 -25.54 36.54 -17.52
CA LYS A 204 -26.85 35.89 -17.53
C LYS A 204 -27.16 35.35 -16.14
N LYS A 205 -27.27 36.25 -15.16
CA LYS A 205 -27.82 35.92 -13.83
C LYS A 205 -29.09 35.07 -13.99
N SER A 206 -29.96 35.38 -14.95
CA SER A 206 -31.16 34.60 -15.27
C SER A 206 -30.89 33.14 -15.64
N ILE A 207 -29.95 32.84 -16.55
CA ILE A 207 -29.70 31.45 -16.99
C ILE A 207 -28.96 30.67 -15.90
N PHE A 208 -28.05 31.30 -15.15
CA PHE A 208 -27.41 30.64 -14.02
C PHE A 208 -28.41 30.37 -12.89
N TRP A 209 -29.27 31.33 -12.54
CA TRP A 209 -30.36 31.11 -11.56
C TRP A 209 -31.39 30.10 -12.07
N GLU A 210 -31.61 30.00 -13.38
CA GLU A 210 -32.51 29.01 -13.99
C GLU A 210 -31.86 27.63 -14.05
N LEU A 211 -30.56 27.52 -14.33
CA LEU A 211 -29.79 26.29 -14.26
C LEU A 211 -29.68 25.82 -12.81
N GLU A 212 -29.36 26.71 -11.88
CA GLU A 212 -29.47 26.49 -10.43
C GLU A 212 -30.88 26.00 -10.15
N SER A 213 -31.95 26.73 -10.47
CA SER A 213 -33.34 26.32 -10.21
C SER A 213 -33.76 24.99 -10.84
N ARG A 214 -33.31 24.67 -12.05
CA ARG A 214 -33.62 23.42 -12.77
C ARG A 214 -32.85 22.25 -12.17
N LEU A 215 -31.58 22.46 -11.86
CA LEU A 215 -30.73 21.47 -11.22
C LEU A 215 -31.18 21.25 -9.77
N LEU A 216 -31.57 22.31 -9.08
CA LEU A 216 -32.20 22.28 -7.77
C LEU A 216 -33.46 21.40 -7.83
N LYS A 217 -34.40 21.68 -8.75
CA LYS A 217 -35.61 20.86 -8.98
C LYS A 217 -35.32 19.40 -9.32
N ALA A 218 -34.25 19.13 -10.06
CA ALA A 218 -33.86 17.78 -10.44
C ALA A 218 -33.27 16.97 -9.27
N LEU A 219 -32.57 17.62 -8.34
CA LEU A 219 -31.91 16.97 -7.20
C LEU A 219 -32.86 16.60 -6.04
N THR A 220 -34.07 17.17 -5.98
CA THR A 220 -35.06 16.84 -4.94
C THR A 220 -36.03 15.71 -5.31
N PHE A 221 -35.69 14.86 -6.29
CA PHE A 221 -36.40 13.62 -6.65
C PHE A 221 -37.93 13.66 -6.36
N GLY A 222 -38.68 14.47 -7.11
CA GLY A 222 -40.14 14.39 -7.17
C GLY A 222 -40.96 14.76 -5.92
N GLY A 223 -40.34 15.28 -4.84
CA GLY A 223 -41.08 15.70 -3.63
C GLY A 223 -41.51 17.17 -3.66
N LYS A 224 -42.83 17.41 -3.54
CA LYS A 224 -43.59 18.67 -3.25
C LYS A 224 -43.02 20.00 -3.77
N SER A 225 -43.90 20.78 -4.43
CA SER A 225 -43.69 22.16 -4.87
C SER A 225 -42.79 22.98 -3.93
N TYR A 226 -41.66 23.42 -4.46
CA TYR A 226 -40.74 24.35 -3.81
C TYR A 226 -41.48 25.62 -3.37
N ASN A 227 -41.63 25.82 -2.08
CA ASN A 227 -41.68 27.15 -1.51
C ASN A 227 -40.23 27.60 -1.33
N GLY A 228 -39.77 28.59 -2.09
CA GLY A 228 -38.37 28.97 -2.33
C GLY A 228 -37.51 29.44 -1.14
N LYS A 229 -37.60 28.82 0.04
CA LYS A 229 -36.73 29.09 1.19
C LYS A 229 -35.60 28.05 1.25
N SER A 230 -34.47 28.33 0.60
CA SER A 230 -33.23 27.59 0.86
C SER A 230 -32.79 27.83 2.31
N LYS A 231 -32.35 26.81 3.04
CA LYS A 231 -31.73 27.04 4.34
C LYS A 231 -30.28 27.51 4.16
N THR A 232 -29.97 28.70 4.66
CA THR A 232 -28.60 29.20 4.71
C THR A 232 -27.87 28.49 5.84
N ALA A 233 -26.84 27.73 5.50
CA ALA A 233 -25.94 27.11 6.47
C ALA A 233 -24.78 28.05 6.81
N LYS A 234 -24.19 27.88 7.99
CA LYS A 234 -23.01 28.63 8.44
C LYS A 234 -21.84 27.68 8.66
N ALA A 235 -20.68 28.03 8.11
CA ALA A 235 -19.42 27.35 8.39
C ALA A 235 -18.85 27.75 9.76
N PHE A 236 -17.94 26.93 10.28
CA PHE A 236 -17.05 27.36 11.35
C PHE A 236 -15.87 28.09 10.71
N ASN A 237 -15.62 29.34 11.06
CA ASN A 237 -14.50 30.08 10.49
C ASN A 237 -13.34 30.11 11.49
N MET A 238 -12.17 29.63 11.06
CA MET A 238 -10.97 29.53 11.90
C MET A 238 -10.27 30.88 12.13
N GLU A 239 -10.48 31.88 11.27
CA GLU A 239 -9.89 33.21 11.44
C GLU A 239 -10.68 34.06 12.45
N ASP A 240 -11.97 33.78 12.62
CA ASP A 240 -12.83 34.43 13.61
C ASP A 240 -12.74 33.79 15.01
N ALA A 241 -12.13 32.62 15.12
CA ALA A 241 -12.09 31.85 16.37
C ALA A 241 -10.92 32.25 17.27
N ASP A 242 -11.16 32.27 18.58
CA ASP A 242 -10.10 32.50 19.57
C ASP A 242 -9.10 31.33 19.54
N PRO A 243 -7.77 31.58 19.54
CA PRO A 243 -6.78 30.51 19.56
C PRO A 243 -6.78 29.77 20.90
N ASP A 244 -6.48 28.47 20.87
CA ASP A 244 -6.30 27.67 22.09
C ASP A 244 -5.01 28.04 22.83
N PHE A 245 -4.04 28.58 22.09
CA PHE A 245 -2.77 29.08 22.62
C PHE A 245 -2.23 30.21 21.75
N GLU A 246 -1.68 31.23 22.41
CA GLU A 246 -1.02 32.37 21.76
C GLU A 246 0.07 32.94 22.67
N ASN A 247 1.24 33.24 22.09
CA ASN A 247 2.31 34.03 22.69
C ASN A 247 3.07 34.81 21.61
N CYS A 248 4.16 35.49 21.97
CA CYS A 248 4.98 36.25 21.02
C CYS A 248 5.59 35.42 19.88
N ASN A 249 5.65 34.09 20.04
CA ASN A 249 6.26 33.16 19.09
C ASN A 249 5.25 32.53 18.12
N GLY A 250 3.96 32.74 18.33
CA GLY A 250 2.93 32.20 17.46
C GLY A 250 1.59 31.93 18.13
N ARG A 251 0.70 31.27 17.38
CA ARG A 251 -0.63 30.85 17.84
C ARG A 251 -1.01 29.48 17.28
N SER A 252 -1.87 28.76 18.01
CA SER A 252 -2.44 27.50 17.55
C SER A 252 -3.93 27.39 17.90
N LEU A 253 -4.68 26.74 17.02
CA LEU A 253 -6.12 26.49 17.17
C LEU A 253 -6.44 25.06 16.76
N ILE A 254 -7.28 24.39 17.53
CA ILE A 254 -7.82 23.05 17.27
C ILE A 254 -9.34 23.13 17.26
N VAL A 255 -9.93 22.59 16.19
CA VAL A 255 -11.37 22.49 15.98
C VAL A 255 -11.73 21.01 15.93
N ASP A 256 -12.33 20.52 17.01
CA ASP A 256 -12.82 19.14 17.10
C ASP A 256 -14.36 19.07 17.23
N ARG A 257 -14.89 17.86 17.44
CA ARG A 257 -16.34 17.62 17.63
C ARG A 257 -16.95 18.37 18.82
N GLY A 258 -16.15 18.78 19.80
CA GLY A 258 -16.53 19.57 20.95
C GLY A 258 -16.77 21.03 20.59
N ASN A 259 -15.87 21.62 19.80
CA ASN A 259 -16.00 23.00 19.33
C ASN A 259 -17.02 23.13 18.19
N PHE A 260 -17.03 22.17 17.26
CA PHE A 260 -17.87 22.20 16.07
C PHE A 260 -18.66 20.90 15.90
N LYS A 261 -19.94 20.95 16.32
CA LYS A 261 -20.85 19.79 16.30
C LYS A 261 -21.00 19.13 14.92
N LEU A 262 -20.76 19.86 13.83
CA LEU A 262 -20.83 19.30 12.48
C LEU A 262 -19.74 18.26 12.19
N LEU A 263 -18.59 18.31 12.87
CA LEU A 263 -17.56 17.26 12.77
C LEU A 263 -17.93 15.97 13.53
N LYS A 264 -19.06 15.93 14.25
CA LYS A 264 -19.45 14.76 15.03
C LYS A 264 -19.71 13.55 14.11
N GLY A 265 -18.88 12.52 14.23
CA GLY A 265 -19.01 11.26 13.46
C GLY A 265 -18.12 11.16 12.23
N SER A 266 -17.32 12.20 11.90
CA SER A 266 -16.30 12.09 10.85
C SER A 266 -15.01 11.44 11.34
N ASN A 267 -14.81 11.35 12.66
CA ASN A 267 -13.53 10.97 13.28
C ASN A 267 -12.34 11.85 12.83
N LEU A 268 -12.66 13.11 12.47
CA LEU A 268 -11.72 14.12 12.04
C LEU A 268 -11.84 15.39 12.87
N GLY A 269 -10.71 16.01 13.19
CA GLY A 269 -10.59 17.40 13.61
C GLY A 269 -9.78 18.20 12.60
N VAL A 270 -9.79 19.53 12.74
CA VAL A 270 -8.97 20.46 11.96
C VAL A 270 -8.13 21.27 12.94
N PHE A 271 -6.89 21.59 12.60
CA PHE A 271 -6.06 22.46 13.41
C PHE A 271 -5.27 23.44 12.54
N MET A 272 -4.81 24.52 13.15
CA MET A 272 -3.96 25.50 12.53
C MET A 272 -2.84 25.91 13.49
N VAL A 273 -1.65 26.07 12.96
CA VAL A 273 -0.47 26.56 13.68
C VAL A 273 0.14 27.69 12.86
N ASN A 274 0.39 28.80 13.52
CA ASN A 274 1.16 29.93 13.00
C ASN A 274 2.38 30.11 13.89
N LEU A 275 3.56 29.85 13.34
CA LEU A 275 4.85 30.12 13.98
C LEU A 275 5.42 31.41 13.39
N THR A 276 5.78 32.37 14.24
CA THR A 276 6.56 33.52 13.80
C THR A 276 7.96 33.09 13.38
N LYS A 277 8.71 33.95 12.69
CA LYS A 277 10.11 33.67 12.31
C LYS A 277 10.98 33.27 13.50
N GLY A 278 11.87 32.31 13.32
CA GLY A 278 12.79 31.83 14.36
C GLY A 278 12.09 31.24 15.58
N SER A 279 10.93 30.60 15.40
CA SER A 279 10.13 30.01 16.47
C SER A 279 9.94 28.51 16.22
N MET A 280 9.59 27.77 17.27
CA MET A 280 9.25 26.36 17.16
C MET A 280 7.96 26.03 17.89
N MET A 281 7.16 25.12 17.33
CA MET A 281 6.29 24.32 18.17
C MET A 281 7.16 23.31 18.90
N GLY A 282 7.21 23.43 20.22
CA GLY A 282 8.12 22.67 21.09
C GLY A 282 7.94 21.16 20.94
N PRO A 283 8.96 20.35 21.28
CA PRO A 283 8.91 18.91 21.09
C PRO A 283 7.69 18.29 21.80
N HIS A 284 6.84 17.59 21.05
CA HIS A 284 5.60 17.00 21.57
C HIS A 284 5.16 15.77 20.78
N TRP A 285 4.21 15.00 21.32
CA TRP A 285 3.57 13.91 20.57
C TRP A 285 2.05 13.91 20.74
N ASN A 286 1.37 13.28 19.79
CA ASN A 286 -0.08 13.07 19.84
C ASN A 286 -0.42 11.67 20.34
N PRO A 287 -1.15 11.52 21.46
CA PRO A 287 -1.47 10.20 22.01
C PRO A 287 -2.56 9.46 21.23
N THR A 288 -3.52 10.18 20.64
CA THR A 288 -4.73 9.60 20.04
C THR A 288 -4.91 9.94 18.56
N ALA A 289 -4.27 11.00 18.06
CA ALA A 289 -4.41 11.45 16.68
C ALA A 289 -3.19 11.15 15.79
N VAL A 290 -3.48 10.92 14.52
CA VAL A 290 -2.53 11.14 13.41
C VAL A 290 -2.76 12.57 12.91
N GLU A 291 -1.69 13.31 12.65
CA GLU A 291 -1.76 14.65 12.06
C GLU A 291 -1.37 14.61 10.59
N ILE A 292 -2.16 15.28 9.76
CA ILE A 292 -1.95 15.43 8.32
C ILE A 292 -1.95 16.92 8.02
N SER A 293 -0.78 17.50 7.88
CA SER A 293 -0.57 18.94 7.78
C SER A 293 -0.31 19.37 6.34
N ILE A 294 -0.86 20.51 5.96
CA ILE A 294 -0.70 21.19 4.67
C ILE A 294 -0.12 22.58 4.95
N VAL A 295 1.04 22.86 4.37
CA VAL A 295 1.69 24.18 4.54
C VAL A 295 0.92 25.24 3.77
N LEU A 296 0.58 26.34 4.45
CA LEU A 296 -0.18 27.46 3.91
C LEU A 296 0.72 28.63 3.52
N HIS A 297 1.73 28.95 4.33
CA HIS A 297 2.65 30.07 4.12
C HIS A 297 4.06 29.72 4.58
N GLY A 298 5.05 30.17 3.82
CA GLY A 298 6.46 30.09 4.18
C GLY A 298 7.07 28.68 4.09
N GLN A 299 8.16 28.50 4.82
CA GLN A 299 8.94 27.26 4.86
C GLN A 299 9.25 26.88 6.31
N GLY A 300 9.40 25.59 6.56
CA GLY A 300 9.75 25.10 7.90
C GLY A 300 10.50 23.78 7.86
N MET A 301 11.20 23.50 8.95
CA MET A 301 11.78 22.19 9.22
C MET A 301 10.85 21.39 10.13
N VAL A 302 10.69 20.11 9.82
CA VAL A 302 9.95 19.16 10.65
C VAL A 302 10.89 18.03 11.04
N ARG A 303 11.02 17.81 12.35
CA ARG A 303 11.73 16.66 12.93
C ARG A 303 10.71 15.72 13.52
N ILE A 304 10.76 14.45 13.11
CA ILE A 304 9.94 13.37 13.66
C ILE A 304 10.88 12.31 14.22
N VAL A 305 10.68 11.97 15.49
CA VAL A 305 11.45 10.95 16.19
C VAL A 305 10.65 9.66 16.21
N CYS A 306 11.32 8.56 15.87
CA CYS A 306 10.81 7.23 16.14
C CYS A 306 11.47 6.66 17.40
N ALA A 307 10.67 6.41 18.43
CA ALA A 307 11.09 5.79 19.69
C ALA A 307 10.72 4.30 19.76
N SER A 308 10.88 3.56 18.66
CA SER A 308 10.56 2.12 18.61
C SER A 308 11.67 1.30 19.25
N ASN A 309 11.31 0.52 20.28
CA ASN A 309 12.24 -0.39 20.98
C ASN A 309 12.15 -1.83 20.45
N GLU A 310 11.21 -2.14 19.56
CA GLU A 310 10.98 -3.51 19.07
C GLU A 310 11.59 -3.74 17.68
N LYS A 311 11.54 -2.72 16.81
CA LYS A 311 11.95 -2.84 15.41
C LYS A 311 12.50 -1.52 14.86
N GLU A 312 13.74 -1.22 15.22
CA GLU A 312 14.46 -0.02 14.77
C GLU A 312 14.60 0.07 13.24
N SER A 313 14.63 -1.07 12.54
CA SER A 313 14.71 -1.12 11.07
C SER A 313 13.43 -0.67 10.36
N GLU A 314 12.26 -0.82 10.99
CA GLU A 314 10.93 -0.52 10.41
C GLU A 314 10.47 0.92 10.70
N CYS A 315 11.03 1.60 11.70
CA CYS A 315 10.62 2.94 12.10
C CYS A 315 11.83 3.83 12.33
N LYS A 316 12.01 4.82 11.46
CA LYS A 316 13.21 5.68 11.42
C LYS A 316 12.84 7.11 11.77
N SER A 317 13.67 7.75 12.59
CA SER A 317 13.57 9.19 12.83
C SER A 317 13.88 9.94 11.53
N THR A 318 13.02 10.88 11.16
CA THR A 318 13.13 11.64 9.91
C THR A 318 13.21 13.12 10.20
N ARG A 319 13.92 13.84 9.33
CA ARG A 319 13.90 15.29 9.27
C ARG A 319 13.72 15.70 7.82
N PHE A 320 12.92 16.72 7.59
CA PHE A 320 12.66 17.21 6.24
C PHE A 320 12.20 18.67 6.25
N LYS A 321 12.52 19.36 5.15
CA LYS A 321 12.05 20.72 4.86
C LYS A 321 10.74 20.67 4.10
N VAL A 322 9.78 21.48 4.51
CA VAL A 322 8.50 21.69 3.82
C VAL A 322 8.35 23.15 3.40
N LYS A 323 7.66 23.37 2.27
CA LYS A 323 7.28 24.69 1.75
C LYS A 323 5.79 24.74 1.44
N GLU A 324 5.27 25.92 1.10
CA GLU A 324 3.88 26.13 0.71
C GLU A 324 3.30 25.07 -0.24
N GLY A 325 2.19 24.46 0.21
CA GLY A 325 1.51 23.38 -0.47
C GLY A 325 2.19 22.01 -0.35
N ASP A 326 3.28 21.85 0.37
CA ASP A 326 3.71 20.51 0.77
C ASP A 326 2.78 19.96 1.86
N ILE A 327 2.71 18.64 1.94
CA ILE A 327 1.92 17.91 2.93
C ILE A 327 2.89 17.10 3.77
N PHE A 328 2.70 17.06 5.09
CA PHE A 328 3.44 16.16 5.96
C PHE A 328 2.53 15.43 6.94
N LEU A 329 2.91 14.21 7.30
CA LEU A 329 2.14 13.33 8.15
C LEU A 329 2.95 12.94 9.38
N VAL A 330 2.33 13.06 10.55
CA VAL A 330 2.91 12.60 11.82
C VAL A 330 1.99 11.55 12.45
N PRO A 331 2.44 10.28 12.55
CA PRO A 331 1.65 9.26 13.20
C PRO A 331 1.55 9.49 14.72
N ARG A 332 0.53 8.87 15.33
CA ARG A 332 0.39 8.86 16.80
C ARG A 332 1.69 8.38 17.48
N PHE A 333 1.95 8.90 18.67
CA PHE A 333 3.11 8.59 19.52
C PHE A 333 4.49 8.91 18.94
N HIS A 334 4.59 9.60 17.80
CA HIS A 334 5.88 10.06 17.29
C HIS A 334 6.16 11.45 17.86
N PRO A 335 7.20 11.64 18.71
CA PRO A 335 7.61 12.96 19.12
C PRO A 335 8.05 13.76 17.90
N MET A 336 7.64 15.02 17.84
CA MET A 336 7.91 15.90 16.72
C MET A 336 8.25 17.31 17.20
N ALA A 337 8.95 18.04 16.35
CA ALA A 337 9.13 19.48 16.45
C ALA A 337 8.99 20.10 15.07
N GLN A 338 8.35 21.27 15.00
CA GLN A 338 8.16 22.06 13.79
C GLN A 338 8.77 23.43 14.01
N MET A 339 9.64 23.86 13.10
CA MET A 339 10.47 25.05 13.28
C MET A 339 10.36 25.95 12.06
N SER A 340 10.16 27.24 12.29
CA SER A 340 10.25 28.28 11.26
C SER A 340 11.70 28.73 11.09
N PHE A 341 12.04 29.17 9.88
CA PHE A 341 13.32 29.80 9.61
C PHE A 341 13.34 31.24 10.14
N ASN A 342 14.52 31.84 10.25
CA ASN A 342 14.67 33.22 10.69
C ASN A 342 14.14 34.24 9.67
N ASN A 343 13.95 33.82 8.41
CA ASN A 343 13.60 34.70 7.30
C ASN A 343 12.09 34.84 7.05
N ASP A 344 11.26 33.92 7.53
CA ASP A 344 9.82 33.94 7.28
C ASP A 344 9.04 33.16 8.36
N SER A 345 7.76 33.47 8.50
CA SER A 345 6.84 32.72 9.36
C SER A 345 6.51 31.36 8.72
N PHE A 346 6.15 30.38 9.55
CA PHE A 346 5.73 29.06 9.09
C PHE A 346 4.29 28.79 9.52
N ILE A 347 3.36 28.81 8.56
CA ILE A 347 1.92 28.63 8.82
C ILE A 347 1.44 27.38 8.13
N PHE A 348 0.78 26.50 8.88
CA PHE A 348 0.19 25.27 8.34
C PHE A 348 -1.15 24.98 9.01
N MET A 349 -2.06 24.39 8.25
CA MET A 349 -3.27 23.76 8.77
C MET A 349 -3.12 22.26 8.68
N GLY A 350 -3.82 21.49 9.51
CA GLY A 350 -3.88 20.04 9.35
C GLY A 350 -5.23 19.43 9.71
N PHE A 351 -5.40 18.18 9.30
CA PHE A 351 -6.48 17.31 9.76
C PHE A 351 -5.94 16.37 10.84
N THR A 352 -6.68 16.22 11.93
CA THR A 352 -6.41 15.19 12.95
C THR A 352 -7.34 14.01 12.74
N ALA A 353 -6.80 12.81 12.54
CA ALA A 353 -7.61 11.60 12.42
C ALA A 353 -7.72 10.88 13.77
N THR A 354 -8.83 11.08 14.48
CA THR A 354 -9.06 10.53 15.82
C THR A 354 -10.55 10.35 16.13
N THR A 355 -10.88 9.28 16.86
CA THR A 355 -12.24 9.04 17.39
C THR A 355 -12.44 9.66 18.79
N ARG A 356 -11.38 10.23 19.38
CA ARG A 356 -11.32 10.76 20.75
C ARG A 356 -10.71 12.15 20.75
N ARG A 357 -10.91 12.89 21.85
CA ARG A 357 -10.16 14.13 22.10
C ARG A 357 -8.66 13.82 22.07
N ASN A 358 -7.91 14.72 21.43
CA ASN A 358 -6.46 14.63 21.34
C ASN A 358 -5.86 15.81 22.11
N HIS A 359 -4.98 15.49 23.06
CA HIS A 359 -4.28 16.47 23.87
C HIS A 359 -2.77 16.26 23.64
N PRO A 360 -2.13 17.08 22.79
CA PRO A 360 -0.70 17.00 22.55
C PRO A 360 0.08 17.04 23.86
N GLN A 361 1.07 16.15 24.00
CA GLN A 361 1.91 16.04 25.19
C GLN A 361 3.27 16.67 24.89
N PHE A 362 3.56 17.81 25.51
CA PHE A 362 4.83 18.52 25.32
C PHE A 362 5.91 17.92 26.22
N VAL A 363 7.12 17.78 25.68
CA VAL A 363 8.29 17.24 26.39
C VAL A 363 8.89 18.30 27.31
N ILE A 364 8.94 19.57 26.88
CA ILE A 364 9.58 20.67 27.61
C ILE A 364 8.70 21.92 27.66
N GLY A 365 8.98 22.80 28.62
CA GLY A 365 8.22 24.02 28.91
C GLY A 365 7.29 23.87 30.11
N LYS A 366 6.69 24.98 30.54
CA LYS A 366 5.92 25.08 31.80
C LYS A 366 4.74 24.10 31.89
N ARG A 367 4.18 23.66 30.76
CA ARG A 367 3.07 22.68 30.68
C ARG A 367 3.50 21.32 30.11
N SER A 368 4.74 20.90 30.37
CA SER A 368 5.30 19.66 29.82
C SER A 368 5.23 18.45 30.73
N VAL A 369 5.32 17.25 30.14
CA VAL A 369 5.38 15.98 30.88
C VAL A 369 6.58 15.92 31.81
N LEU A 370 7.75 16.45 31.42
CA LEU A 370 8.93 16.47 32.30
C LEU A 370 8.74 17.37 33.53
N GLN A 371 7.89 18.41 33.47
CA GLN A 371 7.53 19.20 34.65
C GLN A 371 6.57 18.46 35.60
N THR A 372 5.82 17.47 35.09
CA THR A 372 4.85 16.71 35.90
C THR A 372 5.43 15.49 36.62
N LEU A 373 6.56 14.97 36.15
CA LEU A 373 7.22 13.78 36.71
C LEU A 373 8.10 14.14 37.91
N ASP A 374 8.21 13.20 38.86
CA ASP A 374 9.09 13.38 40.01
C ASP A 374 10.56 13.48 39.57
N LYS A 375 11.26 14.49 40.09
CA LYS A 375 12.63 14.82 39.71
C LYS A 375 13.62 13.69 39.99
N LYS A 376 13.42 12.92 41.07
CA LYS A 376 14.28 11.77 41.40
C LYS A 376 14.05 10.64 40.39
N ILE A 377 12.80 10.42 39.98
CA ILE A 377 12.48 9.43 38.94
C ILE A 377 13.11 9.84 37.60
N LEU A 378 13.05 11.12 37.23
CA LEU A 378 13.74 11.61 36.04
C LEU A 378 15.26 11.45 36.15
N ALA A 379 15.85 11.79 37.29
CA ALA A 379 17.28 11.65 37.54
C ALA A 379 17.74 10.19 37.35
N VAL A 380 16.99 9.23 37.90
CA VAL A 380 17.23 7.79 37.69
C VAL A 380 17.03 7.41 36.22
N SER A 381 15.97 7.89 35.57
CA SER A 381 15.64 7.55 34.17
C SER A 381 16.70 8.01 33.16
N PHE A 382 17.26 9.21 33.38
CA PHE A 382 18.33 9.76 32.55
C PHE A 382 19.73 9.39 33.05
N ASN A 383 19.85 8.68 34.18
CA ASN A 383 21.11 8.35 34.85
C ASN A 383 21.98 9.60 35.12
N VAL A 384 21.36 10.64 35.68
CA VAL A 384 22.01 11.92 36.03
C VAL A 384 21.59 12.39 37.43
N SER A 385 22.19 13.46 37.93
CA SER A 385 21.83 14.04 39.23
C SER A 385 20.51 14.84 39.18
N ASN A 386 19.82 14.98 40.32
CA ASN A 386 18.64 15.85 40.43
C ASN A 386 18.95 17.30 40.03
N THR A 387 20.14 17.81 40.37
CA THR A 387 20.54 19.18 40.01
C THR A 387 20.73 19.32 38.51
N THR A 388 21.14 18.26 37.80
CA THR A 388 21.17 18.22 36.34
C THR A 388 19.75 18.27 35.76
N ILE A 389 18.80 17.51 36.31
CA ILE A 389 17.39 17.56 35.87
C ILE A 389 16.80 18.96 36.05
N ASP A 390 17.05 19.60 37.19
CA ASP A 390 16.58 20.96 37.46
C ASP A 390 17.13 21.95 36.42
N LYS A 391 18.41 21.84 36.09
CA LYS A 391 19.05 22.67 35.06
C LYS A 391 18.51 22.45 33.65
N ILE A 392 17.86 21.31 33.37
CA ILE A 392 17.29 21.01 32.05
C ILE A 392 15.82 21.43 31.99
N VAL A 393 15.04 21.15 33.05
CA VAL A 393 13.58 21.30 33.02
C VAL A 393 13.12 22.70 33.41
N SER A 394 13.82 23.37 34.32
CA SER A 394 13.39 24.69 34.85
C SER A 394 13.63 25.93 33.96
N PRO A 395 14.66 25.99 33.08
CA PRO A 395 14.93 27.23 32.34
C PRO A 395 13.85 27.66 31.34
N GLN A 396 13.16 26.70 30.71
CA GLN A 396 12.15 27.01 29.70
C GLN A 396 10.82 27.37 30.36
N THR A 397 10.54 28.67 30.47
CA THR A 397 9.36 29.22 31.14
C THR A 397 8.14 29.36 30.22
N GLU A 398 8.36 29.37 28.90
CA GLU A 398 7.27 29.36 27.92
C GLU A 398 6.64 27.97 27.81
N SER A 399 5.56 27.86 27.02
CA SER A 399 4.84 26.61 26.80
C SER A 399 4.45 26.51 25.34
N ILE A 400 4.35 25.29 24.81
CA ILE A 400 3.79 24.97 23.49
C ILE A 400 4.60 25.54 22.31
N ILE A 401 4.62 26.87 22.13
CA ILE A 401 5.40 27.54 21.08
C ILE A 401 6.52 28.33 21.76
N LEU A 402 7.75 28.09 21.34
CA LEU A 402 8.97 28.59 21.98
C LEU A 402 9.79 29.42 20.98
N ASP A 403 10.58 30.36 21.48
CA ASP A 403 11.66 30.96 20.69
C ASP A 403 12.71 29.88 20.34
N CYS A 404 13.15 29.87 19.08
CA CYS A 404 14.15 28.93 18.57
C CYS A 404 14.87 29.53 17.37
N THR A 405 15.55 30.65 17.61
CA THR A 405 16.34 31.34 16.59
C THR A 405 17.37 30.38 15.98
N SER A 406 17.40 30.30 14.65
CA SER A 406 18.32 29.45 13.85
C SER A 406 18.13 27.94 13.95
N CYS A 407 17.16 27.43 14.72
CA CYS A 407 17.02 25.99 14.89
C CYS A 407 16.63 25.27 13.59
N ALA A 408 15.81 25.90 12.74
CA ALA A 408 15.45 25.33 11.44
C ALA A 408 16.66 25.28 10.50
N GLU A 409 17.49 26.32 10.49
CA GLU A 409 18.75 26.40 9.73
C GLU A 409 19.71 25.28 10.17
N GLU A 410 19.85 25.05 11.47
CA GLU A 410 20.68 23.96 12.01
C GLU A 410 20.16 22.58 11.59
N GLU A 411 18.85 22.33 11.71
CA GLU A 411 18.24 21.08 11.25
C GLU A 411 18.36 20.89 9.73
N GLU A 412 18.30 21.97 8.94
CA GLU A 412 18.54 21.91 7.49
C GLU A 412 19.99 21.53 7.16
N ILE A 413 20.98 22.11 7.87
CA ILE A 413 22.39 21.73 7.72
C ILE A 413 22.61 20.26 8.06
N ILE A 414 22.03 19.77 9.16
CA ILE A 414 22.14 18.36 9.54
C ILE A 414 21.49 17.46 8.49
N MET A 415 20.29 17.84 8.01
CA MET A 415 19.60 17.11 6.94
C MET A 415 20.46 17.01 5.68
N GLN A 416 21.08 18.11 5.24
CA GLN A 416 21.93 18.14 4.05
C GLN A 416 23.14 17.21 4.20
N LYS A 417 23.82 17.25 5.36
CA LYS A 417 24.92 16.32 5.68
C LYS A 417 24.48 14.85 5.68
N GLU A 418 23.28 14.55 6.19
CA GLU A 418 22.73 13.19 6.16
C GLU A 418 22.43 12.71 4.73
N VAL A 419 21.95 13.61 3.87
CA VAL A 419 21.70 13.31 2.45
C VAL A 419 23.01 13.08 1.71
N GLU A 420 24.03 13.91 1.94
CA GLU A 420 25.36 13.78 1.34
C GLU A 420 26.02 12.45 1.73
N ARG A 421 26.07 12.14 3.03
CA ARG A 421 26.60 10.86 3.53
C ARG A 421 25.89 9.65 2.91
N LYS A 422 24.56 9.69 2.79
CA LYS A 422 23.80 8.60 2.15
C LYS A 422 24.16 8.43 0.67
N LYS A 423 24.37 9.53 -0.06
CA LYS A 423 24.81 9.48 -1.46
C LYS A 423 26.21 8.87 -1.58
N GLU A 424 27.14 9.26 -0.72
CA GLU A 424 28.49 8.67 -0.69
C GLU A 424 28.47 7.18 -0.36
N GLU A 425 27.65 6.76 0.63
CA GLU A 425 27.47 5.35 0.98
C GLU A 425 26.85 4.54 -0.17
N GLU A 426 25.86 5.10 -0.87
CA GLU A 426 25.23 4.47 -2.04
C GLU A 426 26.22 4.37 -3.22
N GLU A 427 27.00 5.41 -3.48
CA GLU A 427 28.03 5.41 -4.51
C GLU A 427 29.13 4.39 -4.21
N LYS A 428 29.58 4.31 -2.96
CA LYS A 428 30.55 3.28 -2.52
C LYS A 428 30.00 1.87 -2.73
N ARG A 429 28.75 1.62 -2.34
CA ARG A 429 28.08 0.31 -2.56
C ARG A 429 27.98 -0.03 -4.04
N ARG A 430 27.65 0.94 -4.89
CA ARG A 430 27.62 0.74 -6.36
C ARG A 430 28.99 0.39 -6.91
N ARG A 431 30.06 1.04 -6.45
CA ARG A 431 31.44 0.73 -6.84
C ARG A 431 31.86 -0.68 -6.39
N GLU A 432 31.57 -1.06 -5.14
CA GLU A 432 31.83 -2.41 -4.62
C GLU A 432 31.03 -3.48 -5.39
N GLU A 433 29.78 -3.20 -5.77
CA GLU A 433 28.96 -4.12 -6.59
C GLU A 433 29.51 -4.25 -8.03
N GLU A 434 29.96 -3.16 -8.64
CA GLU A 434 30.60 -3.18 -9.96
C GLU A 434 31.94 -3.92 -9.94
N GLU A 435 32.75 -3.75 -8.90
CA GLU A 435 34.02 -4.47 -8.72
C GLU A 435 33.77 -5.98 -8.55
N ARG A 436 32.83 -6.38 -7.69
CA ARG A 436 32.42 -7.78 -7.55
C ARG A 436 31.96 -8.41 -8.87
N LYS A 437 31.18 -7.68 -9.67
CA LYS A 437 30.74 -8.17 -11.00
C LYS A 437 31.93 -8.37 -11.94
N ARG A 438 32.95 -7.51 -11.89
CA ARG A 438 34.17 -7.67 -12.69
C ARG A 438 35.00 -8.87 -12.23
N GLU A 439 35.16 -9.06 -10.92
CA GLU A 439 35.85 -10.23 -10.36
C GLU A 439 35.14 -11.54 -10.72
N GLU A 440 33.81 -11.59 -10.63
CA GLU A 440 33.02 -12.75 -11.05
C GLU A 440 33.15 -13.02 -12.56
N GLU A 441 33.17 -11.98 -13.40
CA GLU A 441 33.38 -12.14 -14.85
C GLU A 441 34.79 -12.65 -15.17
N GLU A 442 35.82 -12.13 -14.50
CA GLU A 442 37.20 -12.62 -14.65
C GLU A 442 37.35 -14.07 -14.17
N ALA A 443 36.77 -14.43 -13.03
CA ALA A 443 36.78 -15.80 -12.53
C ALA A 443 36.13 -16.76 -13.52
N ARG A 444 34.98 -16.38 -14.10
CA ARG A 444 34.29 -17.18 -15.12
C ARG A 444 35.14 -17.37 -16.37
N LYS A 445 35.84 -16.33 -16.83
CA LYS A 445 36.79 -16.43 -17.96
C LYS A 445 37.95 -17.38 -17.65
N ARG A 446 38.50 -17.32 -16.44
CA ARG A 446 39.59 -18.24 -16.02
C ARG A 446 39.12 -19.69 -15.96
N GLU A 447 37.92 -19.96 -15.44
CA GLU A 447 37.33 -21.30 -15.46
C GLU A 447 37.07 -21.81 -16.89
N GLU A 448 36.61 -20.95 -17.79
CA GLU A 448 36.38 -21.29 -19.19
C GLU A 448 37.70 -21.61 -19.92
N GLU A 449 38.75 -20.80 -19.72
CA GLU A 449 40.09 -21.06 -20.24
C GLU A 449 40.71 -22.35 -19.66
N GLU A 450 40.46 -22.66 -18.37
CA GLU A 450 40.95 -23.90 -17.76
C GLU A 450 40.27 -25.13 -18.36
N LYS A 451 38.95 -25.08 -18.56
CA LYS A 451 38.20 -26.15 -19.25
C LYS A 451 38.71 -26.36 -20.68
N GLU A 452 38.92 -25.30 -21.45
CA GLU A 452 39.49 -25.41 -22.80
C GLU A 452 40.87 -26.09 -22.79
N ARG A 453 41.72 -25.76 -21.81
CA ARG A 453 43.04 -26.39 -21.65
C ARG A 453 42.94 -27.87 -21.26
N GLU A 454 42.00 -28.25 -20.40
CA GLU A 454 41.75 -29.64 -20.05
C GLU A 454 41.23 -30.45 -21.23
N GLU A 455 40.28 -29.90 -21.99
CA GLU A 455 39.77 -30.50 -23.23
C GLU A 455 40.89 -30.69 -24.27
N GLU A 456 41.78 -29.71 -24.44
CA GLU A 456 42.92 -29.83 -25.35
C GLU A 456 43.90 -30.93 -24.90
N LYS A 457 44.21 -31.02 -23.60
CA LYS A 457 45.05 -32.09 -23.05
C LYS A 457 44.42 -33.46 -23.28
N ALA A 458 43.13 -33.61 -23.00
CA ALA A 458 42.39 -34.85 -23.24
C ALA A 458 42.42 -35.25 -24.72
N ARG A 459 42.28 -34.28 -25.63
CA ARG A 459 42.39 -34.52 -27.07
C ARG A 459 43.77 -35.03 -27.48
N LYS A 460 44.85 -34.39 -26.97
CA LYS A 460 46.24 -34.83 -27.23
C LYS A 460 46.50 -36.25 -26.73
N ILE A 461 46.05 -36.58 -25.51
CA ILE A 461 46.18 -37.94 -24.95
C ILE A 461 45.41 -38.95 -25.82
N GLY A 462 44.21 -38.61 -26.26
CA GLY A 462 43.41 -39.44 -27.17
C GLY A 462 44.08 -39.67 -28.53
N GLU A 463 44.68 -38.64 -29.12
CA GLU A 463 45.46 -38.73 -30.36
C GLU A 463 46.71 -39.62 -30.19
N GLU A 464 47.42 -39.48 -29.07
CA GLU A 464 48.62 -40.28 -28.77
C GLU A 464 48.28 -41.77 -28.56
N LYS A 465 47.17 -42.05 -27.87
CA LYS A 465 46.66 -43.40 -27.69
C LYS A 465 46.30 -44.05 -29.03
N LYS A 466 45.60 -43.33 -29.92
CA LYS A 466 45.30 -43.81 -31.28
C LYS A 466 46.56 -44.15 -32.07
N LYS A 467 47.60 -43.31 -32.00
CA LYS A 467 48.87 -43.61 -32.68
C LYS A 467 49.53 -44.88 -32.16
N ARG A 468 49.51 -45.12 -30.83
CA ARG A 468 50.03 -46.35 -30.25
C ARG A 468 49.24 -47.59 -30.69
N GLU A 469 47.91 -47.49 -30.70
CA GLU A 469 47.04 -48.57 -31.20
C GLU A 469 47.29 -48.88 -32.68
N GLU A 470 47.49 -47.87 -33.53
CA GLU A 470 47.87 -48.06 -34.94
C GLU A 470 49.26 -48.69 -35.10
N GLU A 471 50.23 -48.30 -34.27
CA GLU A 471 51.58 -48.87 -34.30
C GLU A 471 51.59 -50.34 -33.83
N GLU A 472 50.85 -50.67 -32.77
CA GLU A 472 50.68 -52.06 -32.32
C GLU A 472 49.98 -52.91 -33.39
N LYS A 473 48.95 -52.38 -34.04
CA LYS A 473 48.27 -53.08 -35.13
C LYS A 473 49.20 -53.37 -36.29
N ARG A 474 50.06 -52.41 -36.67
CA ARG A 474 51.09 -52.63 -37.71
C ARG A 474 52.11 -53.69 -37.31
N LYS A 475 52.55 -53.72 -36.05
CA LYS A 475 53.46 -54.76 -35.55
C LYS A 475 52.80 -56.14 -35.56
N GLY A 476 51.52 -56.20 -35.18
CA GLY A 476 50.72 -57.43 -35.28
C GLY A 476 50.60 -57.94 -36.71
N GLU A 477 50.27 -57.06 -37.66
CA GLU A 477 50.19 -57.39 -39.09
C GLU A 477 51.55 -57.84 -39.67
N GLU A 478 52.68 -57.26 -39.20
CA GLU A 478 54.02 -57.68 -39.62
C GLU A 478 54.43 -59.05 -39.04
N GLU A 479 54.10 -59.33 -37.77
CA GLU A 479 54.32 -60.65 -37.18
C GLU A 479 53.46 -61.73 -37.84
N GLU A 480 52.21 -61.44 -38.15
CA GLU A 480 51.30 -62.36 -38.84
C GLU A 480 51.85 -62.70 -40.23
N ARG A 481 52.35 -61.71 -40.98
CA ARG A 481 53.03 -61.93 -42.26
C ARG A 481 54.24 -62.86 -42.16
N LYS A 482 55.06 -62.72 -41.12
CA LYS A 482 56.22 -63.60 -40.88
C LYS A 482 55.78 -65.04 -40.59
N ARG A 483 54.68 -65.22 -39.85
CA ARG A 483 54.10 -66.54 -39.58
C ARG A 483 53.52 -67.16 -40.84
N GLU A 484 52.85 -66.38 -41.68
CA GLU A 484 52.33 -66.85 -42.96
C GLU A 484 53.45 -67.28 -43.92
N GLU A 485 54.57 -66.53 -43.98
CA GLU A 485 55.76 -66.95 -44.75
C GLU A 485 56.40 -68.24 -44.21
N GLU A 486 56.44 -68.42 -42.88
CA GLU A 486 56.95 -69.65 -42.27
C GLU A 486 56.02 -70.85 -42.52
N GLU A 487 54.71 -70.66 -42.43
CA GLU A 487 53.72 -71.68 -42.78
C GLU A 487 53.75 -72.03 -44.27
N ALA A 488 53.94 -71.06 -45.15
CA ALA A 488 54.07 -71.31 -46.59
C ALA A 488 55.27 -72.21 -46.90
N ARG A 489 56.40 -72.01 -46.21
CA ARG A 489 57.58 -72.90 -46.32
C ARG A 489 57.26 -74.32 -45.85
N LYS A 490 56.56 -74.47 -44.71
CA LYS A 490 56.12 -75.80 -44.24
C LYS A 490 55.15 -76.48 -45.20
N ARG A 491 54.27 -75.72 -45.85
CA ARG A 491 53.32 -76.26 -46.83
C ARG A 491 54.01 -76.68 -48.13
N GLU A 492 55.05 -75.97 -48.57
CA GLU A 492 55.91 -76.44 -49.68
C GLU A 492 56.64 -77.75 -49.34
N ASP A 493 57.08 -77.91 -48.08
CA ASP A 493 57.70 -79.16 -47.61
C ASP A 493 56.66 -80.30 -47.52
N GLU A 494 55.44 -80.03 -47.05
CA GLU A 494 54.34 -81.01 -47.03
C GLU A 494 53.82 -81.36 -48.44
N GLU A 495 53.83 -80.43 -49.40
CA GLU A 495 53.36 -80.68 -50.76
C GLU A 495 54.28 -81.65 -51.50
N LYS A 496 55.59 -81.60 -51.23
CA LYS A 496 56.54 -82.63 -51.68
C LYS A 496 56.24 -84.01 -51.09
N GLU A 497 55.80 -84.07 -49.83
CA GLU A 497 55.38 -85.32 -49.17
C GLU A 497 54.08 -85.86 -49.77
N ARG A 498 53.12 -84.98 -50.10
CA ARG A 498 51.82 -85.37 -50.68
C ARG A 498 51.89 -85.76 -52.16
N GLU A 499 52.94 -85.38 -52.88
CA GLU A 499 53.19 -85.85 -54.26
C GLU A 499 53.55 -87.35 -54.28
N GLU A 500 54.17 -87.89 -53.23
CA GLU A 500 54.40 -89.34 -53.10
C GLU A 500 53.10 -90.13 -52.87
N GLU A 501 52.13 -89.55 -52.18
CA GLU A 501 50.87 -90.24 -51.85
C GLU A 501 49.82 -90.16 -52.97
N ARG A 502 49.89 -89.12 -53.82
CA ARG A 502 48.93 -88.87 -54.90
C ARG A 502 49.03 -89.82 -56.10
N VAL A 503 50.04 -90.69 -56.22
CA VAL A 503 50.09 -91.68 -57.31
C VAL A 503 49.07 -92.82 -57.15
N ARG A 504 48.50 -93.05 -55.94
CA ARG A 504 47.74 -94.29 -55.71
C ARG A 504 46.23 -94.23 -55.85
N LYS A 505 45.63 -93.05 -55.95
CA LYS A 505 44.19 -92.93 -56.29
C LYS A 505 43.95 -91.66 -57.12
N ILE A 506 44.61 -91.62 -58.28
CA ILE A 506 44.24 -90.75 -59.40
C ILE A 506 43.13 -91.41 -60.21
N GLY A 507 42.10 -90.61 -60.48
CA GLY A 507 41.29 -90.71 -61.69
C GLY A 507 40.22 -91.79 -61.65
N GLU A 508 38.98 -91.55 -62.01
CA GLU A 508 38.37 -90.50 -62.81
C GLU A 508 36.85 -90.74 -62.66
N GLU A 509 36.08 -89.73 -62.25
CA GLU A 509 35.28 -88.88 -63.14
C GLU A 509 34.00 -89.51 -63.73
N LYS A 510 32.88 -88.79 -63.61
CA LYS A 510 32.27 -88.01 -64.71
C LYS A 510 30.94 -87.38 -64.22
N LYS A 511 30.85 -86.04 -64.12
CA LYS A 511 30.37 -85.04 -65.12
C LYS A 511 28.85 -85.13 -65.38
N GLY A 512 28.06 -84.05 -65.42
CA GLY A 512 28.26 -82.61 -65.23
C GLY A 512 26.96 -81.99 -64.66
N ARG A 513 27.05 -80.87 -63.93
CA ARG A 513 26.98 -79.48 -64.40
C ARG A 513 25.53 -78.98 -64.54
N GLU A 514 25.11 -78.10 -63.62
CA GLU A 514 24.31 -76.93 -63.96
C GLU A 514 24.46 -75.83 -62.89
N GLU A 515 24.23 -74.62 -63.35
CA GLU A 515 24.57 -73.29 -62.83
C GLU A 515 23.95 -72.95 -61.46
N GLU A 516 24.73 -72.31 -60.58
CA GLU A 516 24.63 -70.88 -60.22
C GLU A 516 23.59 -70.59 -59.13
N LYS A 517 23.98 -69.66 -58.25
CA LYS A 517 23.16 -68.85 -57.32
C LYS A 517 23.12 -69.34 -55.87
N VAL A 518 23.33 -68.32 -55.01
CA VAL A 518 23.13 -68.28 -53.56
C VAL A 518 24.30 -68.89 -52.78
N ARG A 519 25.44 -68.21 -52.59
CA ARG A 519 25.65 -66.82 -52.11
C ARG A 519 24.98 -66.58 -50.76
N ARG A 520 25.84 -66.37 -49.75
CA ARG A 520 25.57 -65.82 -48.40
C ARG A 520 25.03 -66.81 -47.36
N GLN A 521 25.91 -67.62 -46.78
CA GLN A 521 25.66 -68.20 -45.46
C GLN A 521 26.99 -68.66 -44.87
N GLY A 522 27.54 -67.84 -43.97
CA GLY A 522 28.82 -68.07 -43.28
C GLY A 522 29.26 -66.84 -42.48
N ASP A 523 29.19 -65.65 -43.09
CA ASP A 523 29.49 -64.37 -42.41
C ASP A 523 28.38 -63.87 -41.47
N MET A 524 27.28 -64.61 -41.32
CA MET A 524 26.12 -64.18 -40.50
C MET A 524 26.10 -64.73 -39.08
N GLU A 525 26.98 -65.66 -38.71
CA GLU A 525 26.90 -66.32 -37.38
C GLU A 525 27.82 -65.66 -36.33
N LYS A 526 29.01 -65.14 -36.71
CA LYS A 526 29.86 -64.30 -35.81
C LYS A 526 29.36 -62.86 -35.66
N LYS A 527 28.58 -62.37 -36.65
CA LYS A 527 27.99 -61.02 -36.61
C LYS A 527 26.76 -60.96 -35.69
N ARG A 528 26.06 -62.08 -35.46
CA ARG A 528 24.92 -62.15 -34.52
C ARG A 528 25.35 -62.19 -33.05
N GLU A 529 26.47 -62.83 -32.70
CA GLU A 529 26.93 -62.92 -31.29
C GLU A 529 27.63 -61.64 -30.79
N ALA A 530 28.37 -60.92 -31.65
CA ALA A 530 28.99 -59.64 -31.28
C ALA A 530 27.99 -58.48 -31.21
N GLU A 531 26.92 -58.51 -32.02
CA GLU A 531 25.86 -57.48 -32.01
C GLU A 531 24.88 -57.68 -30.84
N GLU A 532 24.81 -58.87 -30.24
CA GLU A 532 23.97 -59.17 -29.07
C GLU A 532 24.64 -58.77 -27.74
N THR A 533 25.97 -58.90 -27.61
CA THR A 533 26.71 -58.48 -26.40
C THR A 533 26.80 -56.96 -26.26
N THR A 534 27.07 -56.23 -27.34
CA THR A 534 27.08 -54.75 -27.32
C THR A 534 25.69 -54.18 -27.02
N ARG A 535 24.61 -54.83 -27.51
CA ARG A 535 23.23 -54.45 -27.16
C ARG A 535 22.91 -54.65 -25.68
N ARG A 536 23.42 -55.73 -25.05
CA ARG A 536 23.20 -55.99 -23.62
C ARG A 536 23.95 -54.98 -22.74
N GLU A 537 25.17 -54.60 -23.10
CA GLU A 537 25.95 -53.59 -22.37
C GLU A 537 25.35 -52.18 -22.52
N GLU A 538 24.91 -51.78 -23.72
CA GLU A 538 24.23 -50.49 -23.93
C GLU A 538 22.86 -50.42 -23.23
N GLU A 539 22.12 -51.54 -23.18
CA GLU A 539 20.83 -51.60 -22.46
C GLU A 539 21.04 -51.56 -20.93
N GLU A 540 22.12 -52.13 -20.41
CA GLU A 540 22.44 -52.10 -18.98
C GLU A 540 22.91 -50.71 -18.51
N VAL A 541 23.72 -50.01 -19.32
CA VAL A 541 24.09 -48.61 -19.07
C VAL A 541 22.85 -47.70 -19.15
N ARG A 542 21.99 -47.86 -20.16
CA ARG A 542 20.73 -47.10 -20.21
C ARG A 542 19.80 -47.40 -19.03
N ARG A 543 19.74 -48.66 -18.56
CA ARG A 543 18.97 -49.01 -17.36
C ARG A 543 19.55 -48.38 -16.10
N GLN A 544 20.87 -48.26 -15.98
CA GLN A 544 21.52 -47.58 -14.86
C GLN A 544 21.27 -46.06 -14.89
N GLU A 545 21.39 -45.42 -16.06
CA GLU A 545 21.10 -43.99 -16.24
C GLU A 545 19.61 -43.67 -16.00
N ASP A 546 18.69 -44.49 -16.53
CA ASP A 546 17.25 -44.33 -16.28
C ASP A 546 16.88 -44.60 -14.81
N ALA A 547 17.55 -45.54 -14.14
CA ALA A 547 17.36 -45.81 -12.72
C ALA A 547 17.88 -44.64 -11.86
N GLU A 548 19.03 -44.05 -12.19
CA GLU A 548 19.58 -42.90 -11.49
C GLU A 548 18.72 -41.65 -11.72
N LYS A 549 18.24 -41.43 -12.94
CA LYS A 549 17.32 -40.34 -13.27
C LYS A 549 15.99 -40.50 -12.52
N LYS A 550 15.40 -41.70 -12.50
CA LYS A 550 14.19 -41.98 -11.71
C LYS A 550 14.41 -41.80 -10.21
N ARG A 551 15.60 -42.13 -9.69
CA ARG A 551 15.96 -41.93 -8.28
C ARG A 551 16.08 -40.44 -7.94
N ARG A 552 16.73 -39.64 -8.80
CA ARG A 552 16.80 -38.17 -8.65
C ARG A 552 15.42 -37.51 -8.73
N GLU A 553 14.58 -37.94 -9.68
CA GLU A 553 13.19 -37.46 -9.80
C GLU A 553 12.33 -37.86 -8.58
N ALA A 554 12.54 -39.06 -8.01
CA ALA A 554 11.87 -39.51 -6.79
C ALA A 554 12.34 -38.75 -5.54
N GLU A 555 13.64 -38.50 -5.39
CA GLU A 555 14.20 -37.66 -4.32
C GLU A 555 13.67 -36.22 -4.41
N GLU A 556 13.60 -35.64 -5.62
CA GLU A 556 13.06 -34.30 -5.81
C GLU A 556 11.55 -34.24 -5.54
N ARG A 557 10.78 -35.26 -5.94
CA ARG A 557 9.35 -35.38 -5.58
C ARG A 557 9.15 -35.48 -4.08
N THR A 558 9.97 -36.28 -3.40
CA THR A 558 9.91 -36.46 -1.95
C THR A 558 10.25 -35.16 -1.24
N ARG A 559 11.31 -34.46 -1.65
CA ARG A 559 11.68 -33.14 -1.13
C ARG A 559 10.58 -32.10 -1.34
N ARG A 560 9.95 -32.06 -2.52
CA ARG A 560 8.79 -31.18 -2.81
C ARG A 560 7.56 -31.55 -1.97
N GLN A 561 7.33 -32.83 -1.67
CA GLN A 561 6.26 -33.27 -0.77
C GLN A 561 6.54 -32.88 0.67
N GLU A 562 7.76 -33.09 1.18
CA GLU A 562 8.17 -32.65 2.51
C GLU A 562 8.06 -31.13 2.68
N GLU A 563 8.47 -30.35 1.68
CA GLU A 563 8.37 -28.90 1.73
C GLU A 563 6.90 -28.42 1.76
N LYS A 564 6.02 -29.08 0.99
CA LYS A 564 4.56 -28.84 1.06
C LYS A 564 3.98 -29.21 2.42
N VAL A 565 4.44 -30.30 3.05
CA VAL A 565 4.01 -30.69 4.40
C VAL A 565 4.50 -29.67 5.44
N ARG A 566 5.78 -29.25 5.38
CA ARG A 566 6.33 -28.21 6.27
C ARG A 566 5.61 -26.87 6.10
N MET A 567 5.25 -26.48 4.88
CA MET A 567 4.44 -25.29 4.61
C MET A 567 3.05 -25.40 5.24
N ARG A 568 2.36 -26.54 5.08
CA ARG A 568 1.05 -26.80 5.70
C ARG A 568 1.12 -26.80 7.23
N GLU A 569 2.16 -27.38 7.82
CA GLU A 569 2.38 -27.33 9.27
C GLU A 569 2.65 -25.92 9.78
N ARG A 570 3.41 -25.11 9.03
CA ARG A 570 3.69 -23.72 9.37
C ARG A 570 2.41 -22.87 9.29
N ASP A 571 1.57 -23.11 8.28
CA ASP A 571 0.28 -22.44 8.14
C ASP A 571 -0.74 -22.89 9.19
N ALA A 572 -0.74 -24.18 9.55
CA ALA A 572 -1.55 -24.70 10.65
C ALA A 572 -1.13 -24.09 12.00
N LYS A 573 0.18 -24.00 12.29
CA LYS A 573 0.71 -23.30 13.47
C LYS A 573 0.34 -21.82 13.47
N LYS A 574 0.43 -21.12 12.33
CA LYS A 574 0.00 -19.72 12.21
C LYS A 574 -1.51 -19.56 12.44
N LYS A 575 -2.34 -20.46 11.91
CA LYS A 575 -3.80 -20.45 12.15
C LYS A 575 -4.13 -20.72 13.62
N GLN A 576 -3.47 -21.69 14.26
CA GLN A 576 -3.65 -21.99 15.68
C GLN A 576 -3.22 -20.82 16.57
N GLN A 577 -2.10 -20.17 16.24
CA GLN A 577 -1.62 -18.99 16.98
C GLN A 577 -2.53 -17.77 16.79
N ARG A 578 -3.06 -17.54 15.58
CA ARG A 578 -4.09 -16.51 15.33
C ARG A 578 -5.39 -16.81 16.08
N GLY A 579 -5.81 -18.07 16.13
CA GLY A 579 -6.97 -18.49 16.90
C GLY A 579 -6.79 -18.29 18.41
N ARG A 580 -5.62 -18.63 18.95
CA ARG A 580 -5.28 -18.39 20.37
C ARG A 580 -5.26 -16.90 20.70
N ARG A 581 -4.65 -16.06 19.85
CA ARG A 581 -4.66 -14.59 20.01
C ARG A 581 -6.07 -14.03 19.98
N ARG A 582 -6.94 -14.50 19.07
CA ARG A 582 -8.35 -14.08 19.03
C ARG A 582 -9.12 -14.48 20.29
N ARG A 583 -8.86 -15.66 20.86
CA ARG A 583 -9.47 -16.09 22.13
C ARG A 583 -8.94 -15.29 23.33
N GLU A 584 -7.64 -15.00 23.38
CA GLU A 584 -7.06 -14.12 24.41
C GLU A 584 -7.57 -12.68 24.29
N GLU A 585 -7.72 -12.14 23.08
CA GLU A 585 -8.31 -10.82 22.86
C GLU A 585 -9.80 -10.78 23.20
N ALA A 586 -10.55 -11.85 22.90
CA ALA A 586 -11.96 -11.96 23.29
C ALA A 586 -12.11 -12.04 24.81
N ALA A 587 -11.31 -12.87 25.50
CA ALA A 587 -11.31 -12.96 26.95
C ALA A 587 -10.92 -11.63 27.62
N LYS A 588 -9.94 -10.91 27.08
CA LYS A 588 -9.57 -9.56 27.58
C LYS A 588 -10.69 -8.54 27.38
N ARG A 589 -11.44 -8.61 26.28
CA ARG A 589 -12.60 -7.73 26.05
C ARG A 589 -13.72 -8.02 27.01
N GLU A 590 -13.99 -9.30 27.27
CA GLU A 590 -14.99 -9.75 28.23
C GLU A 590 -14.61 -9.32 29.67
N GLU A 591 -13.34 -9.46 30.05
CA GLU A 591 -12.82 -9.00 31.34
C GLU A 591 -12.87 -7.46 31.47
N GLU A 592 -12.57 -6.72 30.40
CA GLU A 592 -12.70 -5.26 30.38
C GLU A 592 -14.17 -4.80 30.44
N GLU A 593 -15.08 -5.55 29.83
CA GLU A 593 -16.52 -5.28 29.86
C GLU A 593 -17.12 -5.54 31.25
N ILE A 594 -16.73 -6.65 31.89
CA ILE A 594 -17.09 -6.94 33.29
C ILE A 594 -16.55 -5.84 34.21
N ARG A 595 -15.27 -5.43 34.06
CA ARG A 595 -14.70 -4.35 34.88
C ARG A 595 -15.41 -3.02 34.69
N ARG A 596 -15.85 -2.70 33.47
CA ARG A 596 -16.64 -1.49 33.19
C ARG A 596 -18.01 -1.55 33.84
N GLN A 597 -18.67 -2.71 33.84
CA GLN A 597 -19.95 -2.90 34.53
C GLN A 597 -19.79 -2.72 36.04
N GLU A 598 -18.74 -3.29 36.64
CA GLU A 598 -18.41 -3.10 38.06
C GLU A 598 -18.10 -1.63 38.40
N GLU A 599 -17.35 -0.92 37.55
CA GLU A 599 -17.06 0.52 37.72
C GLU A 599 -18.33 1.37 37.60
N GLU A 600 -19.24 1.02 36.70
CA GLU A 600 -20.50 1.74 36.50
C GLU A 600 -21.48 1.51 37.65
N GLU A 601 -21.55 0.28 38.18
CA GLU A 601 -22.29 -0.05 39.40
C GLU A 601 -21.73 0.68 40.62
N ALA A 602 -20.41 0.65 40.82
CA ALA A 602 -19.76 1.38 41.92
C ALA A 602 -19.98 2.91 41.81
N SER A 603 -20.03 3.45 40.58
CA SER A 603 -20.35 4.85 40.34
C SER A 603 -21.81 5.17 40.64
N LYS A 604 -22.75 4.26 40.32
CA LYS A 604 -24.19 4.41 40.65
C LYS A 604 -24.44 4.31 42.16
N GLU A 605 -23.70 3.45 42.86
CA GLU A 605 -23.73 3.35 44.32
C GLU A 605 -23.21 4.62 45.00
N LYS A 606 -22.08 5.17 44.52
CA LYS A 606 -21.54 6.46 45.00
C LYS A 606 -22.46 7.64 44.72
N ALA A 607 -23.16 7.65 43.59
CA ALA A 607 -24.13 8.69 43.27
C ALA A 607 -25.36 8.61 44.19
N LYS A 608 -25.78 7.41 44.59
CA LYS A 608 -26.84 7.23 45.61
C LYS A 608 -26.40 7.63 47.02
N SER A 609 -25.13 7.46 47.38
CA SER A 609 -24.62 7.85 48.69
C SER A 609 -24.31 9.36 48.83
N GLN A 610 -24.30 10.13 47.73
CA GLN A 610 -23.98 11.56 47.73
C GLN A 610 -25.20 12.47 47.48
N GLY A 611 -26.40 11.89 47.40
CA GLY A 611 -27.66 12.61 47.16
C GLY A 611 -28.52 12.78 48.41
N GLU A 612 -27.97 13.19 49.55
CA GLU A 612 -28.75 13.71 50.69
C GLU A 612 -28.11 15.00 51.22
N GLY A 613 -28.78 16.14 51.00
CA GLY A 613 -28.37 17.44 51.55
C GLY A 613 -28.97 18.69 50.84
N GLN A 614 -30.24 19.00 51.17
CA GLN A 614 -30.86 20.32 51.49
C GLN A 614 -30.50 21.59 50.66
N HIS A 615 -31.35 22.59 50.34
CA HIS A 615 -32.72 23.09 50.64
C HIS A 615 -32.95 24.39 49.76
N PRO A 616 -34.00 25.26 49.84
CA PRO A 616 -35.32 25.26 50.52
C PRO A 616 -36.56 25.68 49.64
N ALA A 617 -37.71 25.79 50.33
CA ALA A 617 -39.13 26.06 49.97
C ALA A 617 -39.41 27.40 49.21
N GLU A 618 -40.57 27.64 48.56
CA GLU A 618 -41.94 27.73 49.11
C GLU A 618 -43.07 27.70 48.03
N GLN A 619 -44.15 26.93 48.32
CA GLN A 619 -45.62 27.12 48.15
C GLN A 619 -46.22 27.78 46.88
N ALA A 620 -47.43 27.48 46.37
CA ALA A 620 -48.46 26.43 46.53
C ALA A 620 -49.61 26.75 45.54
N ASN A 621 -50.23 25.75 44.88
CA ASN A 621 -51.70 25.53 44.88
C ASN A 621 -52.17 24.40 43.95
N ARG A 622 -52.95 23.49 44.58
CA ARG A 622 -54.04 22.58 44.17
C ARG A 622 -54.57 22.63 42.72
N GLU A 623 -54.80 21.45 42.13
CA GLU A 623 -56.09 20.71 42.09
C GLU A 623 -55.88 19.30 41.45
N GLU A 624 -56.54 18.27 42.01
CA GLU A 624 -56.67 16.89 41.46
C GLU A 624 -57.99 16.79 40.60
N PRO A 625 -58.46 15.60 40.19
CA PRO A 625 -57.97 14.69 39.13
C PRO A 625 -59.10 14.33 38.13
N GLU A 626 -58.82 13.72 36.96
CA GLU A 626 -59.82 12.84 36.32
C GLU A 626 -59.19 11.72 35.48
N ASP A 627 -59.80 10.54 35.63
CA ASP A 627 -59.65 9.27 34.93
C ASP A 627 -59.96 9.35 33.41
N GLY A 628 -59.50 8.34 32.66
CA GLY A 628 -60.29 7.85 31.52
C GLY A 628 -59.53 7.31 30.30
N GLN A 629 -59.52 5.97 30.18
CA GLN A 629 -59.75 5.16 28.96
C GLN A 629 -58.67 5.16 27.84
N GLU A 630 -58.03 4.01 27.56
CA GLU A 630 -58.47 2.86 26.73
C GLU A 630 -58.34 3.09 25.21
N GLU A 631 -57.45 2.33 24.56
CA GLU A 631 -57.65 1.53 23.32
C GLU A 631 -56.29 0.97 22.85
N GLU A 632 -56.04 -0.33 23.06
CA GLU A 632 -56.14 -1.40 22.05
C GLU A 632 -55.43 -1.15 20.71
N THR A 633 -54.43 -1.99 20.38
CA THR A 633 -54.45 -2.79 19.14
C THR A 633 -53.48 -3.98 19.16
N LYS A 634 -54.05 -5.13 18.74
CA LYS A 634 -53.57 -6.50 18.49
C LYS A 634 -52.21 -6.60 17.76
N LYS A 635 -51.29 -7.52 18.06
CA LYS A 635 -51.27 -9.01 18.05
C LYS A 635 -51.22 -9.65 16.65
N THR A 636 -50.05 -10.19 16.28
CA THR A 636 -49.81 -11.35 15.39
C THR A 636 -48.44 -11.95 15.80
N ARG A 637 -48.35 -12.98 16.66
CA ARG A 637 -48.34 -14.44 16.43
C ARG A 637 -47.44 -14.88 15.25
N SER A 638 -46.22 -15.30 15.56
CA SER A 638 -45.45 -16.29 14.79
C SER A 638 -45.35 -17.58 15.61
N GLU A 639 -45.94 -18.66 15.09
CA GLU A 639 -45.81 -20.01 15.60
C GLU A 639 -44.52 -20.64 15.06
N HIS A 640 -43.72 -21.27 15.93
CA HIS A 640 -42.87 -22.42 15.60
C HIS A 640 -42.92 -23.36 16.83
N GLY A 641 -43.63 -24.49 16.70
CA GLY A 641 -43.44 -25.68 17.57
C GLY A 641 -42.15 -26.39 17.13
N GLY A 642 -41.31 -26.86 18.06
CA GLY A 642 -41.39 -28.20 18.68
C GLY A 642 -40.63 -29.21 17.79
N SER A 643 -39.66 -30.00 18.25
CA SER A 643 -39.54 -30.67 19.55
C SER A 643 -38.15 -31.29 19.78
N ASP A 644 -37.95 -31.84 21.00
CA ASP A 644 -37.05 -32.93 21.43
C ASP A 644 -35.51 -32.69 21.49
N ASP A 645 -34.72 -33.12 22.48
CA ASP A 645 -34.98 -33.81 23.75
C ASP A 645 -33.76 -33.66 24.71
N GLU A 646 -34.05 -33.82 26.00
CA GLU A 646 -33.23 -34.36 27.11
C GLU A 646 -31.85 -33.79 27.54
N GLY A 647 -31.75 -33.37 28.82
CA GLY A 647 -30.47 -33.15 29.51
C GLY A 647 -30.52 -32.50 30.90
N ARG A 648 -31.10 -33.19 31.89
CA ARG A 648 -31.09 -32.88 33.34
C ARG A 648 -29.74 -32.37 33.91
N ARG A 649 -29.74 -31.27 34.68
CA ARG A 649 -29.63 -31.21 36.17
C ARG A 649 -29.24 -29.83 36.71
N SER A 650 -30.12 -29.31 37.56
CA SER A 650 -29.85 -28.86 38.94
C SER A 650 -29.06 -27.56 39.23
N MET A 651 -29.85 -26.60 39.73
CA MET A 651 -29.64 -25.78 40.94
C MET A 651 -28.77 -24.51 40.91
N ARG A 652 -29.53 -23.40 41.08
CA ARG A 652 -29.49 -22.44 42.19
C ARG A 652 -28.58 -21.20 42.09
N ARG A 653 -29.31 -20.08 42.23
CA ARG A 653 -29.04 -18.78 42.88
C ARG A 653 -28.47 -17.69 41.96
N ASN A 654 -29.26 -16.65 41.66
CA ASN A 654 -29.61 -15.46 42.47
C ASN A 654 -28.44 -14.46 42.57
N TRP A 655 -28.70 -13.25 42.03
CA TRP A 655 -28.20 -11.88 42.31
C TRP A 655 -27.93 -11.20 40.95
N LYS A 656 -28.73 -10.24 40.48
CA LYS A 656 -28.74 -8.80 40.83
C LYS A 656 -27.31 -8.27 41.00
N PHE A 657 -26.75 -7.63 39.99
CA PHE A 657 -26.93 -6.19 39.75
C PHE A 657 -27.11 -5.91 38.26
#